data_AF-A0A543C1I4-F1
#
_entry.id   AF-A0A543C1I4-F1
#
_cell.length_a   1.000
_cell.length_b   1.000
_cell.length_c   1.000
_cell.angle_alpha   90.00
_cell.angle_beta   90.00
_cell.angle_gamma   90.00
#
_symmetry.space_group_name_H-M   'P 1'
#
loop_
_entity.id
_entity.type
_entity.pdbx_description
1 polymer ?
#
loop_
_entity_poly.entity_id
_entity_poly.type
_entity_poly.pdbx_seq_one_letter_code
_entity_poly.pdbx_strand_id
1 'polypeptide(L)'
;MAHTADLTSDTEPAKAEKKPLEAEPLSAGRAARAVVSDGRAVHDAIEGVLAAPEESREIARRAYEVVRDQVVAGELDTVPVDRLRELVRGRPVTFTPLNDAGLETVGAVLTAGAEALRRIPGVRRRTAKRIMAAASQMRESVEQTTRVRIEPDARTPEQAALIAALRRYERTRSVMKGPDPRPLASELGHHLDPAARGASRRRMLLTFSERKKQEARDALAQLDATLSSKKVTAARKRLSRAESQLERARKAPRVARLWSDYLARPVAYNALLIEVAGLDPTKEAGQGFLPADIAEQVRVFPLDRSLLKTSLRGYQAFGARFALVQERVILGDEMGLGKTMQSLAAMCHLAAKGATHFLVVCPASVVVNWAREVERHTLLEARRMHGPGQKREAAQQEWMAGGGVAITTFEALRTMPEDLDVSVAMMVVDEAHYVKNPDALRTQAVSEWAALSRRVLFLTGTPMENKVREFRVLVGHLRPEVAEDLDLADEALDGTRFREAVAPVYLRRNQEDVLSELPPRLETQEWVALEGPTLRAYREAVLAGNFMAMRRAAFDPGTVKGSPKLRRLVEIVSEAAAGGRKVVVFSYFRDVLETVTQVLGSGSDRVPGVHVVGPLTGDVPPMGRQEMVDGFTAAKGPAVLVSQIQAGGVGLNIQAASVVIIAEPQLTPSIEEQAIARAHRMGQVRRVDVHRLLCGDSVDQRVLELLADKREAFDEYARRSDMAKATPDAVDTGSETELRRRIVAAEQKRLKAA
;
A
#
# COMPACT_ATOMS: atom_id res chain seq x y z
N MET A 1 4.42 21.23 82.56
CA MET A 1 3.82 20.89 81.27
C MET A 1 4.75 21.36 80.16
N ALA A 2 4.98 20.48 79.18
CA ALA A 2 5.46 20.75 77.81
C ALA A 2 6.84 21.40 77.56
N HIS A 3 7.72 20.55 76.99
CA HIS A 3 8.58 20.70 75.82
C HIS A 3 9.59 21.87 75.62
N THR A 4 10.77 21.46 75.12
CA THR A 4 11.93 22.20 74.54
C THR A 4 12.83 22.89 75.57
N ALA A 5 14.18 22.91 75.50
CA ALA A 5 15.11 22.80 74.37
C ALA A 5 16.52 22.30 74.78
N ASP A 6 17.17 21.61 73.84
CA ASP A 6 18.58 21.62 73.39
C ASP A 6 19.75 22.06 74.31
N LEU A 7 20.81 21.22 74.40
CA LEU A 7 22.17 21.51 73.91
C LEU A 7 23.24 20.49 74.42
N THR A 8 23.91 19.89 73.43
CA THR A 8 25.34 19.55 73.31
C THR A 8 26.05 18.42 74.07
N SER A 9 26.78 17.69 73.22
CA SER A 9 28.05 16.97 73.37
C SER A 9 28.01 15.57 73.96
N ASP A 10 28.12 14.59 73.05
CA ASP A 10 28.94 13.41 73.31
C ASP A 10 29.55 12.88 72.00
N THR A 11 30.85 12.68 72.07
CA THR A 11 31.78 12.24 71.02
C THR A 11 31.54 10.79 70.59
N GLU A 12 31.41 10.55 69.28
CA GLU A 12 31.46 9.22 68.66
C GLU A 12 32.87 8.59 68.74
N PRO A 13 32.98 7.26 68.93
CA PRO A 13 34.15 6.51 68.49
C PRO A 13 33.95 6.02 67.05
N ALA A 14 34.95 6.31 66.22
CA ALA A 14 35.05 5.94 64.81
C ALA A 14 34.82 4.43 64.55
N LYS A 15 33.80 4.11 63.74
CA LYS A 15 33.66 2.80 63.12
C LYS A 15 34.62 2.71 61.93
N ALA A 16 35.57 1.78 62.03
CA ALA A 16 36.47 1.41 60.95
C ALA A 16 35.69 1.00 59.68
N GLU A 17 35.82 1.79 58.63
CA GLU A 17 35.40 1.41 57.27
C GLU A 17 36.24 0.21 56.81
N LYS A 18 35.59 -0.94 56.62
CA LYS A 18 36.18 -2.05 55.87
C LYS A 18 36.30 -1.62 54.41
N LYS A 19 37.54 -1.38 53.97
CA LYS A 19 37.91 -1.31 52.54
C LYS A 19 37.31 -2.51 51.78
N PRO A 20 36.75 -2.31 50.57
CA PRO A 20 36.39 -3.44 49.71
C PRO A 20 37.64 -4.26 49.44
N LEU A 21 37.57 -5.58 49.65
CA LEU A 21 38.59 -6.51 49.18
C LEU A 21 38.70 -6.37 47.66
N GLU A 22 39.77 -5.74 47.17
CA GLU A 22 40.15 -5.78 45.76
C GLU A 22 40.36 -7.25 45.38
N ALA A 23 39.53 -7.76 44.47
CA ALA A 23 39.64 -9.12 44.00
C ALA A 23 41.04 -9.34 43.37
N GLU A 24 41.74 -10.40 43.77
CA GLU A 24 43.04 -10.73 43.18
C GLU A 24 42.93 -10.84 41.65
N PRO A 25 43.86 -10.25 40.87
CA PRO A 25 43.80 -10.28 39.43
C PRO A 25 43.90 -11.72 38.91
N LEU A 26 42.97 -12.08 38.01
CA LEU A 26 42.88 -13.41 37.40
C LEU A 26 44.21 -13.84 36.76
N SER A 27 44.80 -14.90 37.31
CA SER A 27 46.05 -15.46 36.79
C SER A 27 45.83 -16.54 35.72
N ALA A 28 46.83 -16.71 34.84
CA ALA A 28 46.80 -17.68 33.75
C ALA A 28 46.52 -19.10 34.27
N GLY A 29 45.39 -19.69 33.86
CA GLY A 29 44.88 -20.92 34.44
C GLY A 29 43.48 -21.30 33.98
N ARG A 30 42.83 -22.20 34.72
CA ARG A 30 41.50 -22.73 34.36
C ARG A 30 40.41 -21.65 34.42
N ALA A 31 40.43 -20.80 35.46
CA ALA A 31 39.49 -19.70 35.63
C ALA A 31 39.62 -18.65 34.51
N ALA A 32 40.84 -18.21 34.18
CA ALA A 32 41.09 -17.28 33.08
C ALA A 32 40.61 -17.84 31.72
N ARG A 33 40.79 -19.14 31.46
CA ARG A 33 40.25 -19.79 30.25
C ARG A 33 38.73 -19.82 30.24
N ALA A 34 38.08 -19.98 31.39
CA ALA A 34 36.63 -19.93 31.50
C ALA A 34 36.07 -18.55 31.16
N VAL A 35 36.70 -17.48 31.67
CA VAL A 35 36.35 -16.08 31.34
C VAL A 35 36.48 -15.82 29.84
N VAL A 36 37.59 -16.23 29.22
CA VAL A 36 37.77 -16.09 27.76
C VAL A 36 36.74 -16.91 26.98
N SER A 37 36.43 -18.13 27.43
CA SER A 37 35.41 -18.98 26.78
C SER A 37 34.02 -18.38 26.88
N ASP A 38 33.67 -17.82 28.04
CA ASP A 38 32.39 -17.17 28.27
C ASP A 38 32.27 -15.85 27.49
N GLY A 39 33.36 -15.08 27.42
CA GLY A 39 33.47 -13.92 26.55
C GLY A 39 33.24 -14.25 25.08
N ARG A 40 33.86 -15.33 24.58
CA ARG A 40 33.63 -15.83 23.21
C ARG A 40 32.18 -16.24 23.02
N ALA A 41 31.60 -16.99 23.96
CA ALA A 41 30.20 -17.41 23.86
C ALA A 41 29.23 -16.22 23.77
N VAL A 42 29.41 -15.17 24.58
CA VAL A 42 28.56 -13.96 24.51
C VAL A 42 28.79 -13.20 23.21
N HIS A 43 30.05 -13.01 22.81
CA HIS A 43 30.40 -12.34 21.56
C HIS A 43 29.79 -13.06 20.35
N ASP A 44 29.99 -14.37 20.25
CA ASP A 44 29.47 -15.19 19.14
C ASP A 44 27.95 -15.24 19.13
N ALA A 45 27.29 -15.22 20.31
CA ALA A 45 25.84 -15.11 20.41
C ALA A 45 25.34 -13.76 19.87
N ILE A 46 26.06 -12.67 20.16
CA ILE A 46 25.72 -11.34 19.61
C ILE A 46 25.92 -11.32 18.10
N GLU A 47 27.06 -11.78 17.60
CA GLU A 47 27.35 -11.85 16.17
C GLU A 47 26.33 -12.72 15.42
N GLY A 48 25.95 -13.87 15.98
CA GLY A 48 24.92 -14.73 15.40
C GLY A 48 23.54 -14.06 15.32
N VAL A 49 23.17 -13.27 16.33
CA VAL A 49 21.92 -12.49 16.31
C VAL A 49 22.00 -11.33 15.30
N LEU A 50 23.17 -10.69 15.16
CA LEU A 50 23.41 -9.62 14.20
C LEU A 50 23.42 -10.10 12.74
N ALA A 51 23.95 -11.31 12.47
CA ALA A 51 24.01 -11.90 11.14
C ALA A 51 22.67 -12.49 10.67
N ALA A 52 21.83 -12.95 11.60
CA ALA A 52 20.60 -13.69 11.29
C ALA A 52 19.60 -13.00 10.33
N PRO A 53 19.40 -11.65 10.38
CA PRO A 53 18.56 -10.95 9.41
C PRO A 53 19.09 -11.07 7.98
N GLU A 54 20.37 -10.78 7.73
CA GLU A 54 20.96 -10.83 6.39
C GLU A 54 21.03 -12.27 5.85
N GLU A 55 21.37 -13.25 6.68
CA GLU A 55 21.30 -14.67 6.29
C GLU A 55 19.87 -15.08 5.87
N SER A 56 18.86 -14.61 6.61
CA SER A 56 17.47 -14.93 6.29
C SER A 56 16.96 -14.17 5.06
N ARG A 57 17.47 -12.96 4.82
CA ARG A 57 17.21 -12.19 3.60
C ARG A 57 17.76 -12.91 2.38
N GLU A 58 18.98 -13.43 2.47
CA GLU A 58 19.62 -14.20 1.40
C GLU A 58 18.86 -15.49 1.07
N ILE A 59 18.36 -16.20 2.08
CA ILE A 59 17.49 -17.37 1.87
C ILE A 59 16.19 -16.98 1.16
N ALA A 60 15.57 -15.87 1.56
CA ALA A 60 14.38 -15.36 0.88
C ALA A 60 14.68 -14.94 -0.56
N ARG A 61 15.86 -14.35 -0.83
CA ARG A 61 16.29 -13.94 -2.17
C ARG A 61 16.43 -15.13 -3.11
N ARG A 62 17.06 -16.20 -2.66
CA ARG A 62 17.15 -17.44 -3.44
C ARG A 62 15.79 -18.06 -3.72
N ALA A 63 14.90 -18.07 -2.71
CA ALA A 63 13.54 -18.56 -2.92
C ALA A 63 12.75 -17.68 -3.91
N TYR A 64 12.98 -16.37 -3.90
CA TYR A 64 12.40 -15.44 -4.87
C TYR A 64 12.90 -15.73 -6.29
N GLU A 65 14.21 -15.93 -6.46
CA GLU A 65 14.84 -16.23 -7.75
C GLU A 65 14.29 -17.52 -8.36
N VAL A 66 14.10 -18.57 -7.56
CA VAL A 66 13.47 -19.82 -8.02
C VAL A 66 12.07 -19.57 -8.58
N VAL A 67 11.24 -18.80 -7.88
CA VAL A 67 9.88 -18.49 -8.37
C VAL A 67 9.94 -17.57 -9.60
N ARG A 68 10.85 -16.59 -9.63
CA ARG A 68 11.04 -15.70 -10.79
C ARG A 68 11.42 -16.49 -12.03
N ASP A 69 12.36 -17.42 -11.91
CA ASP A 69 12.85 -18.22 -13.03
C ASP A 69 11.72 -19.10 -13.61
N GLN A 70 10.80 -19.59 -12.78
CA GLN A 70 9.60 -20.31 -13.26
C GLN A 70 8.65 -19.39 -14.04
N VAL A 71 8.41 -18.18 -13.54
CA VAL A 71 7.56 -17.19 -14.23
C VAL A 71 8.18 -16.79 -15.56
N VAL A 72 9.48 -16.49 -15.58
CA VAL A 72 10.24 -16.14 -16.78
C VAL A 72 10.19 -17.27 -17.80
N ALA A 73 10.39 -18.52 -17.37
CA ALA A 73 10.30 -19.68 -18.25
C ALA A 73 8.90 -19.79 -18.88
N GLY A 74 7.84 -19.67 -18.06
CA GLY A 74 6.46 -19.68 -18.54
C GLY A 74 6.15 -18.54 -19.52
N GLU A 75 6.66 -17.34 -19.28
CA GLU A 75 6.53 -16.22 -20.23
C GLU A 75 7.23 -16.53 -21.56
N LEU A 76 8.48 -17.00 -21.52
CA LEU A 76 9.26 -17.33 -22.72
C LEU A 76 8.68 -18.51 -23.52
N ASP A 77 7.94 -19.41 -22.87
CA ASP A 77 7.18 -20.49 -23.52
C ASP A 77 5.97 -19.97 -24.29
N THR A 78 5.54 -18.71 -24.09
CA THR A 78 4.49 -18.08 -24.91
C THR A 78 5.05 -17.22 -26.05
N VAL A 79 6.36 -16.91 -26.04
CA VAL A 79 6.99 -16.05 -27.04
C VAL A 79 7.39 -16.86 -28.27
N PRO A 80 6.85 -16.56 -29.47
CA PRO A 80 7.24 -17.25 -30.69
C PRO A 80 8.73 -17.07 -31.02
N VAL A 81 9.40 -18.13 -31.45
CA VAL A 81 10.83 -18.14 -31.77
C VAL A 81 11.22 -17.11 -32.84
N ASP A 82 10.29 -16.77 -33.74
CA ASP A 82 10.48 -15.75 -34.77
C ASP A 82 10.76 -14.36 -34.22
N ARG A 83 10.34 -14.05 -32.98
CA ARG A 83 10.64 -12.77 -32.31
C ARG A 83 12.14 -12.56 -32.09
N LEU A 84 12.95 -13.63 -32.06
CA LEU A 84 14.40 -13.53 -31.96
C LEU A 84 15.03 -12.81 -33.16
N ARG A 85 14.33 -12.73 -34.31
CA ARG A 85 14.80 -12.02 -35.50
C ARG A 85 15.16 -10.56 -35.21
N GLU A 86 14.45 -9.91 -34.30
CA GLU A 86 14.64 -8.51 -33.90
C GLU A 86 15.98 -8.29 -33.16
N LEU A 87 16.50 -9.32 -32.49
CA LEU A 87 17.71 -9.26 -31.66
C LEU A 87 18.95 -9.84 -32.36
N VAL A 88 18.77 -10.63 -33.41
CA VAL A 88 19.86 -11.29 -34.13
C VAL A 88 20.57 -10.28 -35.07
N ARG A 89 21.69 -9.71 -34.60
CA ARG A 89 22.53 -8.78 -35.40
C ARG A 89 23.22 -9.49 -36.58
N GLY A 90 23.26 -8.84 -37.76
CA GLY A 90 24.04 -9.28 -38.94
C GLY A 90 23.19 -9.98 -40.01
N ARG A 91 23.73 -11.02 -40.67
CA ARG A 91 23.02 -11.73 -41.77
C ARG A 91 21.68 -12.33 -41.30
N PRO A 92 20.62 -12.27 -42.12
CA PRO A 92 19.32 -12.85 -41.78
C PRO A 92 19.44 -14.31 -41.35
N VAL A 93 18.70 -14.69 -40.31
CA VAL A 93 18.60 -16.07 -39.84
C VAL A 93 17.17 -16.55 -40.11
N THR A 94 17.05 -17.72 -40.73
CA THR A 94 15.76 -18.39 -40.95
C THR A 94 15.40 -19.23 -39.74
N PHE A 95 14.17 -19.09 -39.25
CA PHE A 95 13.67 -19.83 -38.08
C PHE A 95 12.81 -21.05 -38.45
N THR A 96 12.48 -21.23 -39.74
CA THR A 96 11.73 -22.40 -40.26
C THR A 96 12.29 -23.75 -39.77
N PRO A 97 13.62 -24.00 -39.80
CA PRO A 97 14.15 -25.28 -39.32
C PRO A 97 13.93 -25.51 -37.82
N LEU A 98 13.76 -24.46 -37.01
CA LEU A 98 13.45 -24.59 -35.59
C LEU A 98 11.97 -24.94 -35.39
N ASN A 99 11.07 -24.28 -36.13
CA ASN A 99 9.65 -24.60 -36.12
C ASN A 99 9.39 -26.04 -36.59
N ASP A 100 10.04 -26.47 -37.67
CA ASP A 100 9.95 -27.85 -38.19
C ASP A 100 10.46 -28.90 -37.18
N ALA A 101 11.34 -28.49 -36.26
CA ALA A 101 11.86 -29.31 -35.17
C ALA A 101 11.02 -29.23 -33.88
N GLY A 102 9.87 -28.55 -33.90
CA GLY A 102 8.98 -28.35 -32.74
C GLY A 102 9.49 -27.33 -31.73
N LEU A 103 10.49 -26.52 -32.07
CA LEU A 103 11.03 -25.45 -31.23
C LEU A 103 10.36 -24.10 -31.60
N GLU A 104 9.04 -24.04 -31.41
CA GLU A 104 8.21 -22.91 -31.81
C GLU A 104 8.35 -21.68 -30.90
N THR A 105 8.93 -21.86 -29.71
CA THR A 105 8.98 -20.82 -28.66
C THR A 105 10.42 -20.53 -28.23
N VAL A 106 10.64 -19.33 -27.68
CA VAL A 106 11.96 -18.93 -27.17
C VAL A 106 12.35 -19.80 -25.97
N GLY A 107 11.40 -20.15 -25.11
CA GLY A 107 11.62 -21.07 -23.98
C GLY A 107 12.08 -22.46 -24.43
N ALA A 108 11.46 -23.02 -25.48
CA ALA A 108 11.87 -24.30 -26.07
C ALA A 108 13.31 -24.25 -26.62
N VAL A 109 13.69 -23.16 -27.29
CA VAL A 109 15.06 -22.94 -27.80
C VAL A 109 16.09 -22.88 -26.67
N LEU A 110 15.79 -22.11 -25.61
CA LEU A 110 16.67 -22.00 -24.44
C LEU A 110 16.85 -23.35 -23.73
N THR A 111 15.78 -24.12 -23.62
CA THR A 111 15.76 -25.45 -22.99
C THR A 111 16.56 -26.47 -23.81
N ALA A 112 16.40 -26.46 -25.14
CA ALA A 112 17.15 -27.33 -26.05
C ALA A 112 18.67 -27.05 -26.03
N GLY A 113 19.04 -25.77 -25.96
CA GLY A 113 20.42 -25.32 -25.87
C GLY A 113 21.21 -25.45 -27.18
N ALA A 114 22.41 -24.88 -27.19
CA ALA A 114 23.22 -24.70 -28.41
C ALA A 114 23.56 -26.01 -29.14
N GLU A 115 23.80 -27.11 -28.41
CA GLU A 115 24.18 -28.39 -29.01
C GLU A 115 23.00 -29.11 -29.67
N ALA A 116 21.79 -29.02 -29.12
CA ALA A 116 20.61 -29.56 -29.77
C ALA A 116 20.29 -28.80 -31.07
N LEU A 117 20.39 -27.47 -31.05
CA LEU A 117 20.18 -26.65 -32.25
C LEU A 117 21.13 -27.01 -33.39
N ARG A 118 22.37 -27.43 -33.09
CA ARG A 118 23.35 -27.85 -34.11
C ARG A 118 23.00 -29.16 -34.81
N ARG A 119 22.12 -29.97 -34.22
CA ARG A 119 21.64 -31.24 -34.80
C ARG A 119 20.50 -31.01 -35.79
N ILE A 120 19.89 -29.82 -35.80
CA ILE A 120 18.82 -29.46 -36.72
C ILE A 120 19.41 -29.24 -38.12
N PRO A 121 18.92 -29.96 -39.15
CA PRO A 121 19.32 -29.73 -40.54
C PRO A 121 19.20 -28.26 -40.94
N GLY A 122 20.25 -27.69 -41.53
CA GLY A 122 20.28 -26.27 -41.95
C GLY A 122 20.78 -25.29 -40.88
N VAL A 123 20.91 -25.69 -39.61
CA VAL A 123 21.41 -24.82 -38.53
C VAL A 123 22.90 -25.03 -38.28
N ARG A 124 23.74 -24.12 -38.79
CA ARG A 124 25.21 -24.18 -38.60
C ARG A 124 25.62 -23.70 -37.20
N ARG A 125 26.82 -24.09 -36.74
CA ARG A 125 27.39 -23.70 -35.42
C ARG A 125 27.33 -22.20 -35.13
N ARG A 126 27.66 -21.35 -36.12
CA ARG A 126 27.61 -19.88 -35.96
C ARG A 126 26.17 -19.36 -35.84
N THR A 127 25.22 -19.99 -36.53
CA THR A 127 23.79 -19.67 -36.47
C THR A 127 23.22 -20.06 -35.11
N ALA A 128 23.47 -21.28 -34.63
CA ALA A 128 23.05 -21.73 -33.30
C ALA A 128 23.55 -20.81 -32.17
N LYS A 129 24.83 -20.40 -32.21
CA LYS A 129 25.38 -19.44 -31.23
C LYS A 129 24.65 -18.09 -31.23
N ARG A 130 24.30 -17.57 -32.41
CA ARG A 130 23.59 -16.28 -32.54
C ARG A 130 22.15 -16.37 -32.04
N ILE A 131 21.46 -17.47 -32.35
CA ILE A 131 20.11 -17.74 -31.85
C ILE A 131 20.14 -17.82 -30.31
N MET A 132 21.07 -18.57 -29.74
CA MET A 132 21.21 -18.67 -28.28
C MET A 132 21.55 -17.33 -27.63
N ALA A 133 22.43 -16.53 -28.23
CA ALA A 133 22.75 -15.20 -27.71
C ALA A 133 21.52 -14.28 -27.73
N ALA A 134 20.73 -14.29 -28.80
CA ALA A 134 19.49 -13.53 -28.89
C ALA A 134 18.43 -14.03 -27.88
N ALA A 135 18.30 -15.35 -27.71
CA ALA A 135 17.39 -15.94 -26.74
C ALA A 135 17.80 -15.62 -25.28
N SER A 136 19.10 -15.65 -24.97
CA SER A 136 19.62 -15.25 -23.66
C SER A 136 19.42 -13.76 -23.41
N GLN A 137 19.63 -12.90 -24.41
CA GLN A 137 19.36 -11.47 -24.30
C GLN A 137 17.86 -11.18 -24.07
N MET A 138 16.97 -11.90 -24.76
CA MET A 138 15.54 -11.81 -24.54
C MET A 138 15.16 -12.28 -23.13
N ARG A 139 15.70 -13.41 -22.67
CA ARG A 139 15.52 -13.89 -21.30
C ARG A 139 15.96 -12.85 -20.26
N GLU A 140 17.14 -12.24 -20.43
CA GLU A 140 17.63 -11.19 -19.53
C GLU A 140 16.68 -9.98 -19.52
N SER A 141 16.20 -9.56 -20.69
CA SER A 141 15.20 -8.49 -20.80
C SER A 141 13.91 -8.85 -20.07
N VAL A 142 13.42 -10.08 -20.23
CA VAL A 142 12.22 -10.58 -19.55
C VAL A 142 12.47 -10.58 -18.03
N GLU A 143 13.56 -11.20 -17.56
CA GLU A 143 13.95 -11.25 -16.13
C GLU A 143 13.99 -9.87 -15.45
N GLN A 144 14.48 -8.84 -16.14
CA GLN A 144 14.54 -7.47 -15.62
C GLN A 144 13.14 -6.85 -15.43
N THR A 145 12.19 -7.21 -16.30
CA THR A 145 10.80 -6.75 -16.24
C THR A 145 9.90 -7.62 -15.39
N THR A 146 10.19 -8.92 -15.27
CA THR A 146 9.36 -9.87 -14.54
C THR A 146 9.32 -9.51 -13.06
N ARG A 147 8.13 -9.61 -12.48
CA ARG A 147 7.89 -9.39 -11.05
C ARG A 147 7.17 -10.61 -10.52
N VAL A 148 7.77 -11.25 -9.50
CA VAL A 148 7.12 -12.39 -8.83
C VAL A 148 5.88 -11.90 -8.10
N ARG A 149 4.78 -12.63 -8.30
CA ARG A 149 3.55 -12.49 -7.52
C ARG A 149 3.21 -13.84 -6.90
N ILE A 150 2.75 -13.81 -5.65
CA ILE A 150 2.25 -15.00 -4.97
C ILE A 150 0.79 -15.21 -5.38
N GLU A 151 0.47 -16.39 -5.90
CA GLU A 151 -0.84 -16.75 -6.41
C GLU A 151 -1.56 -17.68 -5.42
N PRO A 152 -2.54 -17.15 -4.64
CA PRO A 152 -3.14 -17.88 -3.53
C PRO A 152 -3.96 -19.11 -3.93
N ASP A 153 -4.31 -19.20 -5.21
CA ASP A 153 -5.14 -20.26 -5.77
C ASP A 153 -4.29 -21.35 -6.44
N ALA A 154 -3.09 -21.04 -6.96
CA ALA A 154 -2.16 -22.02 -7.55
C ALA A 154 -1.41 -22.85 -6.48
N ARG A 155 -0.99 -22.18 -5.39
CA ARG A 155 -0.34 -22.79 -4.22
C ARG A 155 0.84 -23.73 -4.52
N THR A 156 1.72 -23.35 -5.43
CA THR A 156 2.88 -24.19 -5.79
C THR A 156 3.85 -24.40 -4.61
N PRO A 157 4.60 -25.52 -4.58
CA PRO A 157 5.60 -25.77 -3.55
C PRO A 157 6.66 -24.67 -3.43
N GLU A 158 7.08 -24.08 -4.55
CA GLU A 158 8.09 -23.03 -4.62
C GLU A 158 7.58 -21.73 -4.01
N GLN A 159 6.32 -21.36 -4.29
CA GLN A 159 5.68 -20.22 -3.62
C GLN A 159 5.51 -20.47 -2.12
N ALA A 160 5.19 -21.69 -1.69
CA ALA A 160 5.12 -22.03 -0.28
C ALA A 160 6.50 -21.90 0.42
N ALA A 161 7.58 -22.30 -0.26
CA ALA A 161 8.95 -22.12 0.22
C ALA A 161 9.33 -20.63 0.32
N LEU A 162 8.96 -19.82 -0.68
CA LEU A 162 9.14 -18.37 -0.67
C LEU A 162 8.40 -17.72 0.52
N ILE A 163 7.12 -18.04 0.74
CA ILE A 163 6.35 -17.54 1.89
C ILE A 163 7.04 -17.93 3.21
N ALA A 164 7.51 -19.17 3.34
CA ALA A 164 8.23 -19.61 4.53
C ALA A 164 9.53 -18.81 4.76
N ALA A 165 10.29 -18.54 3.70
CA ALA A 165 11.53 -17.76 3.76
C ALA A 165 11.27 -16.29 4.13
N LEU A 166 10.26 -15.64 3.51
CA LEU A 166 9.86 -14.27 3.84
C LEU A 166 9.40 -14.17 5.31
N ARG A 167 8.63 -15.15 5.79
CA ARG A 167 8.20 -15.21 7.19
C ARG A 167 9.37 -15.36 8.15
N ARG A 168 10.37 -16.18 7.79
CA ARG A 168 11.60 -16.32 8.57
C ARG A 168 12.32 -14.98 8.64
N TYR A 169 12.51 -14.31 7.50
CA TYR A 169 13.14 -13.00 7.41
C TYR A 169 12.41 -11.94 8.26
N GLU A 170 11.07 -11.90 8.20
CA GLU A 170 10.26 -11.00 9.03
C GLU A 170 10.48 -11.23 10.54
N ARG A 171 10.61 -12.49 10.95
CA ARG A 171 10.79 -12.81 12.36
C ARG A 171 12.21 -12.47 12.82
N THR A 172 13.23 -12.78 12.02
CA THR A 172 14.62 -12.50 12.40
C THR A 172 14.88 -10.99 12.50
N ARG A 173 14.32 -10.15 11.62
CA ARG A 173 14.41 -8.68 11.77
C ARG A 173 13.74 -8.17 13.06
N SER A 174 12.67 -8.83 13.52
CA SER A 174 11.96 -8.39 14.73
C SER A 174 12.72 -8.66 16.02
N VAL A 175 13.67 -9.61 15.98
CA VAL A 175 14.57 -9.94 17.11
C VAL A 175 15.53 -8.79 17.41
N MET A 176 15.85 -7.96 16.41
CA MET A 176 16.72 -6.79 16.54
C MET A 176 16.07 -5.59 17.26
N LYS A 177 14.80 -5.70 17.68
CA LYS A 177 14.12 -4.63 18.42
C LYS A 177 14.68 -4.52 19.84
N GLY A 178 15.37 -3.42 20.13
CA GLY A 178 15.92 -3.11 21.45
C GLY A 178 17.20 -2.27 21.37
N PRO A 179 17.92 -2.09 22.49
CA PRO A 179 19.21 -1.41 22.50
C PRO A 179 20.23 -2.14 21.63
N ASP A 180 21.00 -1.38 20.85
CA ASP A 180 21.99 -1.91 19.91
C ASP A 180 23.06 -2.74 20.62
N PRO A 181 23.26 -4.03 20.26
CA PRO A 181 24.29 -4.87 20.88
C PRO A 181 25.68 -4.68 20.26
N ARG A 182 25.81 -3.97 19.11
CA ARG A 182 27.10 -3.77 18.42
C ARG A 182 28.19 -3.12 19.27
N PRO A 183 27.92 -2.11 20.12
CA PRO A 183 28.93 -1.56 21.00
C PRO A 183 29.49 -2.59 21.99
N LEU A 184 28.63 -3.50 22.49
CA LEU A 184 29.06 -4.56 23.40
C LEU A 184 29.86 -5.65 22.67
N ALA A 185 29.47 -6.02 21.44
CA ALA A 185 30.25 -6.93 20.61
C ALA A 185 31.66 -6.37 20.36
N SER A 186 31.76 -5.09 19.96
CA SER A 186 33.04 -4.44 19.72
C SER A 186 33.91 -4.37 20.98
N GLU A 187 33.32 -4.06 22.14
CA GLU A 187 34.01 -4.01 23.43
C GLU A 187 34.58 -5.40 23.81
N LEU A 188 33.75 -6.46 23.72
CA LEU A 188 34.19 -7.82 23.99
C LEU A 188 35.27 -8.26 23.00
N GLY A 189 35.02 -8.08 21.69
CA GLY A 189 35.91 -8.49 20.61
C GLY A 189 37.31 -7.91 20.70
N HIS A 190 37.44 -6.64 21.12
CA HIS A 190 38.73 -5.98 21.33
C HIS A 190 39.61 -6.69 22.37
N HIS A 191 39.00 -7.29 23.40
CA HIS A 191 39.72 -7.93 24.50
C HIS A 191 39.91 -9.45 24.34
N LEU A 192 39.15 -10.14 23.49
CA LEU A 192 39.13 -11.61 23.40
C LEU A 192 40.48 -12.26 23.04
N ASP A 193 41.19 -11.72 22.07
CA ASP A 193 42.46 -12.28 21.60
C ASP A 193 43.66 -11.93 22.50
N PRO A 194 43.80 -10.68 22.98
CA PRO A 194 44.75 -10.37 24.05
C PRO A 194 44.49 -11.17 25.34
N ALA A 195 43.24 -11.29 25.79
CA ALA A 195 42.88 -12.07 26.98
C ALA A 195 43.15 -13.57 26.80
N ALA A 196 42.94 -14.13 25.60
CA ALA A 196 43.26 -15.53 25.30
C ALA A 196 44.77 -15.83 25.37
N ARG A 197 45.63 -14.84 25.08
CA ARG A 197 47.08 -14.93 25.32
C ARG A 197 47.36 -14.96 26.83
N GLY A 198 46.71 -14.08 27.61
CA GLY A 198 46.85 -13.97 29.07
C GLY A 198 46.33 -15.20 29.83
N ALA A 199 45.31 -15.87 29.31
CA ALA A 199 44.70 -17.04 29.95
C ALA A 199 45.52 -18.34 29.80
N SER A 200 46.49 -18.41 28.89
CA SER A 200 47.28 -19.62 28.61
C SER A 200 48.74 -19.46 29.04
N ARG A 201 49.16 -20.21 30.06
CA ARG A 201 50.56 -20.21 30.55
C ARG A 201 51.58 -20.44 29.43
N ARG A 202 51.28 -21.35 28.49
CA ARG A 202 52.17 -21.66 27.35
C ARG A 202 52.26 -20.50 26.35
N ARG A 203 51.13 -19.85 26.03
CA ARG A 203 51.12 -18.68 25.13
C ARG A 203 51.76 -17.44 25.79
N MET A 204 51.57 -17.27 27.09
CA MET A 204 52.22 -16.23 27.89
C MET A 204 53.75 -16.39 27.92
N LEU A 205 54.24 -17.63 28.06
CA LEU A 205 55.68 -17.93 28.02
C LEU A 205 56.31 -17.64 26.64
N LEU A 206 55.56 -17.85 25.57
CA LEU A 206 55.95 -17.58 24.18
C LEU A 206 55.84 -16.10 23.78
N THR A 207 55.36 -15.23 24.69
CA THR A 207 55.22 -13.80 24.42
C THR A 207 56.47 -13.07 24.94
N PHE A 208 57.38 -12.68 24.05
CA PHE A 208 58.70 -12.15 24.43
C PHE A 208 58.72 -10.67 24.86
N SER A 209 57.62 -9.94 24.67
CA SER A 209 57.51 -8.51 25.03
C SER A 209 56.75 -8.34 26.35
N GLU A 210 57.39 -7.74 27.35
CA GLU A 210 56.73 -7.41 28.63
C GLU A 210 55.51 -6.50 28.45
N ARG A 211 55.57 -5.56 27.50
CA ARG A 211 54.41 -4.72 27.13
C ARG A 211 53.23 -5.57 26.66
N LYS A 212 53.45 -6.58 25.82
CA LYS A 212 52.40 -7.49 25.34
C LYS A 212 51.89 -8.44 26.43
N LYS A 213 52.73 -8.81 27.41
CA LYS A 213 52.28 -9.58 28.58
C LYS A 213 51.37 -8.75 29.48
N GLN A 214 51.70 -7.47 29.67
CA GLN A 214 50.86 -6.55 30.43
C GLN A 214 49.52 -6.29 29.73
N GLU A 215 49.54 -5.98 28.44
CA GLU A 215 48.33 -5.86 27.59
C GLU A 215 47.41 -7.09 27.70
N ALA A 216 47.98 -8.30 27.72
CA ALA A 216 47.22 -9.54 27.85
C ALA A 216 46.60 -9.74 29.24
N ARG A 217 47.26 -9.26 30.31
CA ARG A 217 46.71 -9.28 31.68
C ARG A 217 45.60 -8.23 31.83
N ASP A 218 45.84 -7.02 31.34
CA ASP A 218 44.89 -5.92 31.40
C ASP A 218 43.61 -6.27 30.61
N ALA A 219 43.77 -6.85 29.42
CA ALA A 219 42.62 -7.30 28.63
C ALA A 219 41.84 -8.44 29.29
N LEU A 220 42.50 -9.35 30.02
CA LEU A 220 41.83 -10.41 30.78
C LEU A 220 41.03 -9.84 31.96
N ALA A 221 41.60 -8.87 32.68
CA ALA A 221 40.91 -8.18 33.77
C ALA A 221 39.72 -7.35 33.24
N GLN A 222 39.91 -6.63 32.13
CA GLN A 222 38.86 -5.85 31.50
C GLN A 222 37.72 -6.74 30.98
N LEU A 223 38.05 -7.89 30.37
CA LEU A 223 37.05 -8.86 29.91
C LEU A 223 36.22 -9.41 31.08
N ASP A 224 36.85 -9.76 32.20
CA ASP A 224 36.16 -10.26 33.40
C ASP A 224 35.24 -9.19 34.02
N ALA A 225 35.73 -7.95 34.11
CA ALA A 225 34.96 -6.81 34.60
C ALA A 225 33.75 -6.51 33.70
N THR A 226 33.94 -6.51 32.37
CA THR A 226 32.84 -6.33 31.41
C THR A 226 31.83 -7.47 31.52
N LEU A 227 32.26 -8.73 31.61
CA LEU A 227 31.36 -9.90 31.71
C LEU A 227 30.54 -9.91 33.01
N SER A 228 31.10 -9.39 34.10
CA SER A 228 30.44 -9.25 35.40
C SER A 228 29.51 -8.03 35.49
N SER A 229 29.49 -7.16 34.47
CA SER A 229 28.68 -5.94 34.49
C SER A 229 27.18 -6.22 34.38
N LYS A 230 26.36 -5.31 34.95
CA LYS A 230 24.89 -5.32 34.77
C LYS A 230 24.50 -5.28 33.28
N LYS A 231 25.31 -4.62 32.44
CA LYS A 231 25.14 -4.51 30.98
C LYS A 231 25.17 -5.89 30.32
N VAL A 232 26.18 -6.73 30.61
CA VAL A 232 26.28 -8.08 30.05
C VAL A 232 25.20 -9.00 30.60
N THR A 233 24.87 -8.92 31.90
CA THR A 233 23.78 -9.73 32.48
C THR A 233 22.43 -9.44 31.81
N ALA A 234 22.11 -8.17 31.56
CA ALA A 234 20.92 -7.78 30.81
C ALA A 234 20.99 -8.24 29.34
N ALA A 235 22.16 -8.14 28.70
CA ALA A 235 22.38 -8.61 27.33
C ALA A 235 22.16 -10.11 27.21
N ARG A 236 22.69 -10.95 28.11
CA ARG A 236 22.49 -12.41 28.10
C ARG A 236 21.02 -12.81 28.14
N LYS A 237 20.24 -12.17 29.02
CA LYS A 237 18.79 -12.45 29.11
C LYS A 237 18.07 -12.09 27.80
N ARG A 238 18.52 -11.05 27.10
CA ARG A 238 17.99 -10.68 25.78
C ARG A 238 18.46 -11.62 24.69
N LEU A 239 19.74 -11.98 24.66
CA LEU A 239 20.34 -12.91 23.69
C LEU A 239 19.68 -14.29 23.78
N SER A 240 19.50 -14.86 24.96
CA SER A 240 18.81 -16.15 25.12
C SER A 240 17.36 -16.11 24.60
N ARG A 241 16.65 -14.99 24.81
CA ARG A 241 15.31 -14.78 24.23
C ARG A 241 15.38 -14.64 22.71
N ALA A 242 16.36 -13.90 22.19
CA ALA A 242 16.60 -13.70 20.77
C ALA A 242 16.91 -15.02 20.06
N GLU A 243 17.86 -15.81 20.56
CA GLU A 243 18.20 -17.14 20.06
C GLU A 243 16.98 -18.07 20.06
N SER A 244 16.21 -18.09 21.15
CA SER A 244 14.96 -18.87 21.23
C SER A 244 13.94 -18.44 20.17
N GLN A 245 13.86 -17.14 19.87
CA GLN A 245 12.99 -16.61 18.81
C GLN A 245 13.51 -16.97 17.42
N LEU A 246 14.83 -16.90 17.19
CA LEU A 246 15.48 -17.30 15.94
C LEU A 246 15.27 -18.80 15.65
N GLU A 247 15.42 -19.67 16.65
CA GLU A 247 15.13 -21.10 16.53
C GLU A 247 13.66 -21.38 16.18
N ARG A 248 12.74 -20.64 16.81
CA ARG A 248 11.31 -20.70 16.44
C ARG A 248 11.03 -20.14 15.05
N ALA A 249 11.83 -19.20 14.55
CA ALA A 249 11.71 -18.64 13.21
C ALA A 249 12.21 -19.62 12.13
N ARG A 250 13.24 -20.40 12.44
CA ARG A 250 13.79 -21.45 11.56
C ARG A 250 12.81 -22.60 11.33
N LYS A 251 11.97 -22.91 12.32
CA LYS A 251 10.93 -23.95 12.19
C LYS A 251 9.76 -23.46 11.32
N ALA A 252 9.66 -24.00 10.10
CA ALA A 252 8.56 -23.71 9.19
C ALA A 252 7.24 -24.33 9.70
N PRO A 253 6.14 -23.56 9.76
CA PRO A 253 4.79 -24.10 9.97
C PRO A 253 4.38 -25.07 8.85
N ARG A 254 3.32 -25.85 9.10
CA ARG A 254 2.64 -26.61 8.04
C ARG A 254 2.20 -25.67 6.90
N VAL A 255 2.28 -26.14 5.65
CA VAL A 255 1.95 -25.39 4.43
C VAL A 255 0.58 -24.70 4.53
N ALA A 256 -0.45 -25.39 5.02
CA ALA A 256 -1.78 -24.80 5.20
C ALA A 256 -1.77 -23.53 6.09
N ARG A 257 -0.99 -23.54 7.19
CA ARG A 257 -0.87 -22.38 8.08
C ARG A 257 -0.06 -21.24 7.47
N LEU A 258 0.90 -21.55 6.59
CA LEU A 258 1.66 -20.52 5.85
C LEU A 258 0.73 -19.73 4.93
N TRP A 259 -0.09 -20.42 4.14
CA TRP A 259 -1.06 -19.78 3.26
C TRP A 259 -2.10 -18.97 4.03
N SER A 260 -2.60 -19.49 5.16
CA SER A 260 -3.52 -18.72 6.02
C SER A 260 -2.87 -17.45 6.59
N ASP A 261 -1.61 -17.50 7.01
CA ASP A 261 -0.88 -16.31 7.51
C ASP A 261 -0.60 -15.31 6.39
N TYR A 262 -0.25 -15.77 5.19
CA TYR A 262 -0.11 -14.93 4.00
C TYR A 262 -1.42 -14.21 3.66
N LEU A 263 -2.53 -14.95 3.54
CA LEU A 263 -3.85 -14.39 3.22
C LEU A 263 -4.37 -13.41 4.27
N ALA A 264 -3.95 -13.56 5.53
CA ALA A 264 -4.30 -12.63 6.60
C ALA A 264 -3.46 -11.34 6.57
N ARG A 265 -2.24 -11.39 6.04
CA ARG A 265 -1.27 -10.27 6.05
C ARG A 265 -0.55 -10.06 4.71
N PRO A 266 -1.26 -10.02 3.57
CA PRO A 266 -0.61 -10.03 2.24
C PRO A 266 0.27 -8.79 2.02
N VAL A 267 -0.14 -7.64 2.57
CA VAL A 267 0.63 -6.39 2.53
C VAL A 267 2.02 -6.55 3.14
N ALA A 268 2.14 -7.25 4.27
CA ALA A 268 3.42 -7.44 4.95
C ALA A 268 4.35 -8.33 4.13
N TYR A 269 3.82 -9.40 3.53
CA TYR A 269 4.58 -10.31 2.67
C TYR A 269 5.02 -9.65 1.37
N ASN A 270 4.14 -8.88 0.72
CA ASN A 270 4.49 -8.19 -0.52
C ASN A 270 5.55 -7.10 -0.29
N ALA A 271 5.53 -6.41 0.86
CA ALA A 271 6.60 -5.48 1.23
C ALA A 271 7.95 -6.18 1.38
N LEU A 272 7.98 -7.36 2.02
CA LEU A 272 9.19 -8.19 2.13
C LEU A 272 9.67 -8.68 0.77
N LEU A 273 8.74 -9.06 -0.11
CA LEU A 273 9.04 -9.55 -1.46
C LEU A 273 9.79 -8.49 -2.28
N ILE A 274 9.33 -7.24 -2.25
CA ILE A 274 9.98 -6.10 -2.92
C ILE A 274 11.39 -5.87 -2.36
N GLU A 275 11.54 -5.88 -1.04
CA GLU A 275 12.81 -5.68 -0.34
C GLU A 275 13.85 -6.76 -0.67
N VAL A 276 13.40 -8.01 -0.72
CA VAL A 276 14.23 -9.20 -1.01
C VAL A 276 14.61 -9.26 -2.49
N ALA A 277 13.70 -8.86 -3.36
CA ALA A 277 13.95 -8.79 -4.80
C ALA A 277 14.96 -7.69 -5.18
N GLY A 278 15.38 -6.83 -4.23
CA GLY A 278 16.27 -5.72 -4.50
C GLY A 278 15.66 -4.71 -5.49
N LEU A 279 14.33 -4.69 -5.58
CA LEU A 279 13.61 -3.79 -6.46
C LEU A 279 13.73 -2.38 -5.89
N ASP A 280 14.58 -1.58 -6.52
CA ASP A 280 14.80 -0.19 -6.12
C ASP A 280 13.45 0.56 -6.17
N PRO A 281 12.93 1.06 -5.03
CA PRO A 281 11.70 1.84 -5.00
C PRO A 281 11.82 3.19 -5.70
N THR A 282 13.00 3.54 -6.22
CA THR A 282 13.30 4.81 -6.88
C THR A 282 13.22 4.76 -8.40
N LYS A 283 12.45 3.83 -8.98
CA LYS A 283 11.93 4.06 -10.35
C LYS A 283 11.28 5.45 -10.40
N GLU A 284 11.52 6.22 -11.47
CA GLU A 284 10.96 7.57 -11.70
C GLU A 284 9.46 7.67 -11.40
N ALA A 285 8.72 6.58 -11.68
CA ALA A 285 7.29 6.48 -11.41
C ALA A 285 6.92 6.53 -9.90
N GLY A 286 7.78 6.02 -9.00
CA GLY A 286 7.62 6.11 -7.54
C GLY A 286 7.83 7.52 -6.99
N GLN A 287 8.44 8.40 -7.78
CA GLN A 287 8.69 9.81 -7.49
C GLN A 287 7.63 10.72 -8.12
N GLY A 288 6.67 10.16 -8.89
CA GLY A 288 5.62 10.93 -9.54
C GLY A 288 6.11 11.87 -10.63
N PHE A 289 7.25 11.53 -11.27
CA PHE A 289 7.86 12.33 -12.33
C PHE A 289 8.22 13.77 -11.92
N LEU A 290 8.61 13.96 -10.65
CA LEU A 290 9.09 15.24 -10.16
C LEU A 290 10.40 15.66 -10.85
N PRO A 291 10.66 16.97 -11.01
CA PRO A 291 11.97 17.50 -11.36
C PRO A 291 13.08 16.93 -10.47
N ALA A 292 14.26 16.71 -11.06
CA ALA A 292 15.35 15.96 -10.43
C ALA A 292 15.85 16.59 -9.12
N ASP A 293 15.85 17.92 -9.05
CA ASP A 293 16.25 18.70 -7.87
C ASP A 293 15.29 18.48 -6.70
N ILE A 294 13.98 18.57 -6.94
CA ILE A 294 12.94 18.30 -5.93
C ILE A 294 13.02 16.84 -5.50
N ALA A 295 13.11 15.92 -6.45
CA ALA A 295 13.19 14.50 -6.17
C ALA A 295 14.42 14.13 -5.33
N GLU A 296 15.57 14.74 -5.60
CA GLU A 296 16.79 14.54 -4.83
C GLU A 296 16.67 15.08 -3.40
N GLN A 297 16.19 16.32 -3.22
CA GLN A 297 15.95 16.91 -1.91
C GLN A 297 15.03 16.03 -1.05
N VAL A 298 13.97 15.50 -1.67
CA VAL A 298 13.02 14.59 -1.01
C VAL A 298 13.67 13.25 -0.68
N ARG A 299 14.50 12.70 -1.56
CA ARG A 299 15.17 11.41 -1.36
C ARG A 299 16.16 11.45 -0.20
N VAL A 300 16.96 12.51 -0.09
CA VAL A 300 18.00 12.64 0.93
C VAL A 300 17.44 13.06 2.30
N PHE A 301 16.21 13.54 2.36
CA PHE A 301 15.59 13.97 3.61
C PHE A 301 15.47 12.82 4.63
N PRO A 302 15.99 12.96 5.85
CA PRO A 302 15.92 11.91 6.87
C PRO A 302 14.48 11.78 7.39
N LEU A 303 13.95 10.55 7.36
CA LEU A 303 12.62 10.25 7.90
C LEU A 303 12.74 9.40 9.16
N ASP A 304 12.58 10.03 10.32
CA ASP A 304 12.39 9.33 11.61
C ASP A 304 11.10 8.47 11.59
N ARG A 305 11.24 7.19 11.94
CA ARG A 305 10.17 6.18 11.96
C ARG A 305 9.98 5.56 13.34
N SER A 306 10.61 6.10 14.39
CA SER A 306 10.62 5.54 15.74
C SER A 306 9.22 5.39 16.34
N LEU A 307 8.29 6.30 15.99
CA LEU A 307 6.90 6.28 16.44
C LEU A 307 5.96 5.47 15.52
N LEU A 308 6.48 4.83 14.46
CA LEU A 308 5.71 3.97 13.58
C LEU A 308 5.75 2.50 14.04
N LYS A 309 4.58 1.87 14.12
CA LYS A 309 4.41 0.44 14.39
C LYS A 309 4.59 -0.43 13.14
N THR A 310 4.44 0.17 11.95
CA THR A 310 4.40 -0.52 10.65
C THR A 310 5.50 -0.01 9.72
N SER A 311 6.05 -0.90 8.88
CA SER A 311 7.04 -0.54 7.86
C SER A 311 6.41 0.18 6.68
N LEU A 312 7.07 1.23 6.20
CA LEU A 312 6.67 1.97 4.99
C LEU A 312 7.27 1.33 3.74
N ARG A 313 6.52 1.37 2.63
CA ARG A 313 7.08 1.15 1.30
C ARG A 313 7.93 2.34 0.86
N GLY A 314 8.82 2.13 -0.11
CA GLY A 314 9.72 3.19 -0.57
C GLY A 314 8.99 4.42 -1.10
N TYR A 315 7.98 4.23 -1.95
CA TYR A 315 7.15 5.35 -2.44
C TYR A 315 6.36 6.02 -1.29
N GLN A 316 5.86 5.27 -0.30
CA GLN A 316 5.17 5.86 0.85
C GLN A 316 6.11 6.74 1.68
N ALA A 317 7.33 6.25 1.92
CA ALA A 317 8.35 7.04 2.57
C ALA A 317 8.74 8.27 1.75
N PHE A 318 8.79 8.16 0.42
CA PHE A 318 9.03 9.30 -0.47
C PHE A 318 7.92 10.35 -0.34
N GLY A 319 6.64 9.97 -0.39
CA GLY A 319 5.54 10.93 -0.27
C GLY A 319 5.42 11.55 1.13
N ALA A 320 5.77 10.81 2.19
CA ALA A 320 5.91 11.40 3.53
C ALA A 320 7.02 12.45 3.59
N ARG A 321 8.18 12.18 2.98
CA ARG A 321 9.29 13.16 2.86
C ARG A 321 8.88 14.35 2.00
N PHE A 322 8.17 14.12 0.90
CA PHE A 322 7.66 15.18 0.02
C PHE A 322 6.80 16.16 0.82
N ALA A 323 5.84 15.67 1.61
CA ALA A 323 5.02 16.51 2.48
C ALA A 323 5.82 17.25 3.57
N LEU A 324 6.91 16.67 4.07
CA LEU A 324 7.78 17.31 5.08
C LEU A 324 8.69 18.39 4.48
N VAL A 325 9.22 18.16 3.28
CA VAL A 325 10.14 19.05 2.56
C VAL A 325 9.40 20.23 1.96
N GLN A 326 8.27 19.97 1.29
CA GLN A 326 7.49 20.99 0.59
C GLN A 326 6.45 21.67 1.49
N GLU A 327 6.21 21.14 2.69
CA GLU A 327 5.36 21.69 3.77
C GLU A 327 3.85 21.83 3.47
N ARG A 328 3.48 22.45 2.34
CA ARG A 328 2.09 22.70 1.91
C ARG A 328 1.87 22.04 0.55
N VAL A 329 1.24 20.87 0.53
CA VAL A 329 1.15 20.03 -0.68
C VAL A 329 -0.16 19.27 -0.82
N ILE A 330 -0.43 18.85 -2.05
CA ILE A 330 -1.47 17.92 -2.45
C ILE A 330 -0.80 16.57 -2.76
N LEU A 331 -1.17 15.53 -2.01
CA LEU A 331 -0.91 14.13 -2.38
C LEU A 331 -2.09 13.61 -3.20
N GLY A 332 -1.90 13.63 -4.51
CA GLY A 332 -2.81 13.15 -5.55
C GLY A 332 -2.67 11.67 -5.89
N ASP A 333 -1.93 10.89 -5.09
CA ASP A 333 -1.77 9.45 -5.30
C ASP A 333 -3.10 8.76 -5.56
N GLU A 334 -3.09 7.81 -6.50
CA GLU A 334 -4.24 6.97 -6.76
C GLU A 334 -4.74 6.30 -5.48
N MET A 335 -6.04 6.01 -5.44
CA MET A 335 -6.65 5.36 -4.29
C MET A 335 -5.93 4.06 -3.95
N GLY A 336 -5.93 3.62 -2.69
CA GLY A 336 -5.27 2.37 -2.32
C GLY A 336 -3.73 2.42 -2.16
N LEU A 337 -3.05 3.50 -2.57
CA LEU A 337 -1.60 3.68 -2.35
C LEU A 337 -1.20 3.98 -0.89
N GLY A 338 -2.18 4.22 -0.01
CA GLY A 338 -1.95 4.42 1.41
C GLY A 338 -1.56 5.86 1.77
N LYS A 339 -2.26 6.85 1.20
CA LYS A 339 -2.11 8.28 1.55
C LYS A 339 -2.16 8.53 3.05
N THR A 340 -3.10 7.91 3.76
CA THR A 340 -3.20 7.92 5.24
C THR A 340 -1.88 7.54 5.90
N MET A 341 -1.24 6.45 5.48
CA MET A 341 0.04 5.99 6.05
C MET A 341 1.18 7.00 5.77
N GLN A 342 1.15 7.69 4.64
CA GLN A 342 2.15 8.74 4.33
C GLN A 342 1.98 9.95 5.24
N SER A 343 0.73 10.38 5.47
CA SER A 343 0.39 11.44 6.42
C SER A 343 0.82 11.07 7.85
N LEU A 344 0.50 9.86 8.30
CA LEU A 344 0.89 9.37 9.63
C LEU A 344 2.41 9.29 9.79
N ALA A 345 3.13 8.88 8.74
CA ALA A 345 4.60 8.89 8.76
C ALA A 345 5.18 10.30 8.91
N ALA A 346 4.60 11.29 8.23
CA ALA A 346 5.00 12.69 8.37
C ALA A 346 4.69 13.22 9.78
N MET A 347 3.52 12.91 10.35
CA MET A 347 3.16 13.27 11.73
C MET A 347 4.13 12.62 12.75
N CYS A 348 4.41 11.32 12.61
CA CYS A 348 5.36 10.62 13.49
C CYS A 348 6.76 11.24 13.45
N HIS A 349 7.21 11.67 12.28
CA HIS A 349 8.48 12.38 12.13
C HIS A 349 8.50 13.70 12.92
N LEU A 350 7.44 14.50 12.81
CA LEU A 350 7.32 15.76 13.53
C LEU A 350 7.19 15.53 15.04
N ALA A 351 6.45 14.50 15.46
CA ALA A 351 6.29 14.13 16.86
C ALA A 351 7.59 13.66 17.50
N ALA A 352 8.41 12.89 16.76
CA ALA A 352 9.76 12.52 17.20
C ALA A 352 10.68 13.74 17.41
N LYS A 353 10.36 14.87 16.77
CA LYS A 353 11.04 16.17 16.93
C LYS A 353 10.38 17.10 17.95
N GLY A 354 9.38 16.63 18.70
CA GLY A 354 8.74 17.38 19.78
C GLY A 354 7.40 18.04 19.42
N ALA A 355 6.88 17.87 18.21
CA ALA A 355 5.54 18.36 17.88
C ALA A 355 4.43 17.53 18.55
N THR A 356 3.42 18.20 19.10
CA THR A 356 2.38 17.53 19.90
C THR A 356 1.00 17.55 19.26
N HIS A 357 0.64 18.58 18.48
CA HIS A 357 -0.73 18.78 17.99
C HIS A 357 -0.84 18.63 16.47
N PHE A 358 -1.70 17.70 16.03
CA PHE A 358 -1.99 17.43 14.62
C PHE A 358 -3.51 17.45 14.38
N LEU A 359 -3.93 17.95 13.22
CA LEU A 359 -5.36 18.04 12.85
C LEU A 359 -5.64 17.29 11.55
N VAL A 360 -6.65 16.43 11.56
CA VAL A 360 -7.19 15.71 10.40
C VAL A 360 -8.63 16.12 10.19
N VAL A 361 -8.94 16.65 9.01
CA VAL A 361 -10.28 16.98 8.55
C VAL A 361 -10.68 15.98 7.49
N CYS A 362 -11.79 15.25 7.68
CA CYS A 362 -12.19 14.18 6.77
C CYS A 362 -13.72 14.02 6.68
N PRO A 363 -14.26 13.31 5.67
CA PRO A 363 -15.69 12.98 5.65
C PRO A 363 -16.12 12.19 6.89
N ALA A 364 -17.36 12.40 7.34
CA ALA A 364 -17.90 11.73 8.54
C ALA A 364 -17.80 10.18 8.46
N SER A 365 -17.92 9.62 7.26
CA SER A 365 -17.81 8.18 7.01
C SER A 365 -16.44 7.58 7.30
N VAL A 366 -15.35 8.37 7.33
CA VAL A 366 -13.98 7.88 7.50
C VAL A 366 -13.34 8.27 8.84
N VAL A 367 -14.03 9.01 9.70
CA VAL A 367 -13.53 9.41 11.04
C VAL A 367 -13.11 8.20 11.86
N VAL A 368 -13.95 7.15 11.88
CA VAL A 368 -13.64 5.91 12.62
C VAL A 368 -12.44 5.18 12.02
N ASN A 369 -12.34 5.18 10.69
CA ASN A 369 -11.21 4.56 10.00
C ASN A 369 -9.89 5.27 10.32
N TRP A 370 -9.87 6.61 10.28
CA TRP A 370 -8.70 7.40 10.67
C TRP A 370 -8.25 7.11 12.11
N ALA A 371 -9.18 7.05 13.06
CA ALA A 371 -8.85 6.76 14.45
C ALA A 371 -8.17 5.38 14.60
N ARG A 372 -8.75 4.36 13.93
CA ARG A 372 -8.16 3.00 13.92
C ARG A 372 -6.79 2.98 13.25
N GLU A 373 -6.61 3.68 12.13
CA GLU A 373 -5.34 3.74 11.40
C GLU A 373 -4.23 4.40 12.24
N VAL A 374 -4.53 5.51 12.94
CA VAL A 374 -3.60 6.17 13.88
C VAL A 374 -3.15 5.18 14.97
N GLU A 375 -4.10 4.55 15.67
CA GLU A 375 -3.83 3.62 16.76
C GLU A 375 -3.08 2.36 16.29
N ARG A 376 -3.43 1.85 15.10
CA ARG A 376 -2.85 0.64 14.52
C ARG A 376 -1.41 0.86 14.06
N HIS A 377 -1.14 1.99 13.41
CA HIS A 377 0.12 2.20 12.70
C HIS A 377 1.11 3.10 13.44
N THR A 378 0.69 3.80 14.49
CA THR A 378 1.54 4.77 15.22
C THR A 378 1.48 4.57 16.73
N LEU A 379 2.44 5.16 17.45
CA LEU A 379 2.39 5.35 18.90
C LEU A 379 1.67 6.65 19.31
N LEU A 380 1.09 7.40 18.38
CA LEU A 380 0.34 8.61 18.65
C LEU A 380 -1.08 8.28 19.14
N GLU A 381 -1.68 9.21 19.88
CA GLU A 381 -3.04 9.09 20.38
C GLU A 381 -4.04 9.72 19.39
N ALA A 382 -5.15 9.03 19.14
CA ALA A 382 -6.23 9.51 18.28
C ALA A 382 -7.35 10.17 19.12
N ARG A 383 -7.72 11.40 18.79
CA ARG A 383 -8.79 12.15 19.47
C ARG A 383 -9.93 12.42 18.50
N ARG A 384 -11.07 11.73 18.66
CA ARG A 384 -12.25 11.89 17.80
C ARG A 384 -13.04 13.12 18.23
N MET A 385 -13.04 14.17 17.41
CA MET A 385 -13.79 15.40 17.63
C MET A 385 -15.10 15.39 16.83
N HIS A 386 -15.85 14.31 16.99
CA HIS A 386 -17.11 14.08 16.29
C HIS A 386 -18.17 13.57 17.27
N GLY A 387 -19.37 14.15 17.22
CA GLY A 387 -20.49 13.82 18.11
C GLY A 387 -21.21 15.07 18.65
N PRO A 388 -22.31 14.90 19.41
CA PRO A 388 -23.09 16.01 19.96
C PRO A 388 -22.25 16.89 20.91
N GLY A 389 -22.56 18.21 20.90
CA GLY A 389 -21.72 19.33 21.37
C GLY A 389 -20.84 19.06 22.58
N GLN A 390 -21.41 18.59 23.69
CA GLN A 390 -20.69 18.39 24.95
C GLN A 390 -19.56 17.34 24.88
N LYS A 391 -19.74 16.24 24.13
CA LYS A 391 -18.68 15.23 23.95
C LYS A 391 -17.55 15.75 23.06
N ARG A 392 -17.89 16.57 22.07
CA ARG A 392 -16.92 17.19 21.16
C ARG A 392 -16.09 18.24 21.89
N GLU A 393 -16.74 19.10 22.67
CA GLU A 393 -16.07 20.13 23.48
C GLU A 393 -15.09 19.51 24.46
N ALA A 394 -15.48 18.44 25.16
CA ALA A 394 -14.56 17.69 26.04
C ALA A 394 -13.36 17.13 25.27
N ALA A 395 -13.58 16.46 24.14
CA ALA A 395 -12.49 15.93 23.31
C ALA A 395 -11.55 17.02 22.76
N GLN A 396 -12.11 18.21 22.46
CA GLN A 396 -11.34 19.37 22.04
C GLN A 396 -10.45 19.89 23.18
N GLN A 397 -11.00 20.06 24.38
CA GLN A 397 -10.24 20.49 25.56
C GLN A 397 -9.12 19.50 25.92
N GLU A 398 -9.40 18.19 25.86
CA GLU A 398 -8.39 17.15 26.07
C GLU A 398 -7.26 17.22 25.05
N TRP A 399 -7.58 17.44 23.77
CA TRP A 399 -6.55 17.58 22.74
C TRP A 399 -5.74 18.86 22.90
N MET A 400 -6.38 19.98 23.27
CA MET A 400 -5.64 21.21 23.55
C MET A 400 -4.64 21.00 24.69
N ALA A 401 -5.03 20.32 25.76
CA ALA A 401 -4.17 20.06 26.92
C ALA A 401 -3.08 18.99 26.66
N GLY A 402 -3.41 17.90 25.96
CA GLY A 402 -2.55 16.71 25.86
C GLY A 402 -1.93 16.44 24.49
N GLY A 403 -2.35 17.15 23.45
CA GLY A 403 -1.94 16.90 22.07
C GLY A 403 -2.52 15.62 21.48
N GLY A 404 -1.86 15.10 20.45
CA GLY A 404 -2.28 13.95 19.65
C GLY A 404 -2.87 14.35 18.30
N VAL A 405 -3.51 13.38 17.65
CA VAL A 405 -4.13 13.53 16.33
C VAL A 405 -5.62 13.79 16.50
N ALA A 406 -6.04 15.05 16.37
CA ALA A 406 -7.44 15.45 16.32
C ALA A 406 -8.07 15.02 14.99
N ILE A 407 -9.18 14.29 15.03
CA ILE A 407 -9.91 13.84 13.85
C ILE A 407 -11.30 14.45 13.87
N THR A 408 -11.55 15.36 12.93
CA THR A 408 -12.80 16.13 12.81
C THR A 408 -13.39 16.00 11.41
N THR A 409 -14.57 16.59 11.23
CA THR A 409 -15.28 16.64 9.95
C THR A 409 -15.32 18.06 9.40
N PHE A 410 -15.54 18.21 8.10
CA PHE A 410 -15.72 19.52 7.46
C PHE A 410 -16.81 20.37 8.13
N GLU A 411 -17.91 19.75 8.58
CA GLU A 411 -18.99 20.45 9.26
C GLU A 411 -18.60 20.86 10.68
N ALA A 412 -17.93 19.98 11.42
CA ALA A 412 -17.51 20.25 12.80
C ALA A 412 -16.41 21.32 12.87
N LEU A 413 -15.48 21.33 11.91
CA LEU A 413 -14.40 22.32 11.82
C LEU A 413 -14.93 23.76 11.81
N ARG A 414 -16.03 24.01 11.10
CA ARG A 414 -16.68 25.35 11.01
C ARG A 414 -17.15 25.92 12.34
N THR A 415 -17.29 25.07 13.34
CA THR A 415 -17.81 25.45 14.67
C THR A 415 -16.74 25.39 15.74
N MET A 416 -15.49 25.08 15.35
CA MET A 416 -14.36 25.12 16.26
C MET A 416 -13.89 26.57 16.43
N PRO A 417 -13.56 27.00 17.65
CA PRO A 417 -12.98 28.32 17.88
C PRO A 417 -11.65 28.44 17.15
N GLU A 418 -11.45 29.59 16.49
CA GLU A 418 -10.25 29.92 15.71
C GLU A 418 -9.08 30.38 16.60
N ASP A 419 -9.38 30.87 17.80
CA ASP A 419 -8.45 31.40 18.80
C ASP A 419 -7.87 30.30 19.71
N LEU A 420 -7.37 29.23 19.11
CA LEU A 420 -6.73 28.18 19.90
C LEU A 420 -5.32 28.59 20.34
N ASP A 421 -5.05 28.50 21.65
CA ASP A 421 -3.70 28.61 22.22
C ASP A 421 -2.86 27.33 21.99
N VAL A 422 -2.96 26.75 20.79
CA VAL A 422 -2.15 25.59 20.38
C VAL A 422 -1.61 25.76 18.98
N SER A 423 -0.33 25.42 18.79
CA SER A 423 0.29 25.42 17.46
C SER A 423 0.07 24.09 16.76
N VAL A 424 -0.74 24.09 15.71
CA VAL A 424 -0.98 22.89 14.88
C VAL A 424 0.24 22.64 13.99
N ALA A 425 0.98 21.58 14.28
CA ALA A 425 2.22 21.27 13.58
C ALA A 425 2.01 20.79 12.14
N MET A 426 0.87 20.15 11.87
CA MET A 426 0.42 19.75 10.54
C MET A 426 -1.10 19.59 10.51
N MET A 427 -1.73 20.17 9.48
CA MET A 427 -3.12 19.94 9.12
C MET A 427 -3.19 18.99 7.93
N VAL A 428 -4.07 17.99 7.98
CA VAL A 428 -4.35 17.06 6.89
C VAL A 428 -5.81 17.18 6.51
N VAL A 429 -6.09 17.36 5.22
CA VAL A 429 -7.45 17.42 4.68
C VAL A 429 -7.65 16.23 3.77
N ASP A 430 -8.40 15.24 4.23
CA ASP A 430 -8.74 14.05 3.47
C ASP A 430 -9.95 14.30 2.58
N GLU A 431 -9.95 13.70 1.39
CA GLU A 431 -10.92 13.97 0.32
C GLU A 431 -11.03 15.48 0.01
N ALA A 432 -9.90 16.13 -0.23
CA ALA A 432 -9.82 17.58 -0.46
C ALA A 432 -10.69 18.08 -1.63
N HIS A 433 -11.23 17.20 -2.49
CA HIS A 433 -12.23 17.55 -3.50
C HIS A 433 -13.51 18.18 -2.90
N TYR A 434 -13.80 18.00 -1.61
CA TYR A 434 -14.87 18.76 -0.93
C TYR A 434 -14.60 20.27 -0.87
N VAL A 435 -13.33 20.70 -0.92
CA VAL A 435 -12.85 22.09 -0.72
C VAL A 435 -12.70 22.86 -2.05
N LYS A 436 -13.27 22.33 -3.14
CA LYS A 436 -13.08 22.88 -4.49
C LYS A 436 -13.89 24.15 -4.83
N ASN A 437 -14.89 24.50 -4.02
CA ASN A 437 -15.73 25.68 -4.23
C ASN A 437 -15.37 26.77 -3.21
N PRO A 438 -14.75 27.90 -3.62
CA PRO A 438 -14.36 28.99 -2.72
C PRO A 438 -15.53 29.57 -1.90
N ASP A 439 -16.72 29.60 -2.47
CA ASP A 439 -17.91 30.19 -1.83
C ASP A 439 -18.55 29.28 -0.78
N ALA A 440 -18.13 28.02 -0.70
CA ALA A 440 -18.68 27.09 0.28
C ALA A 440 -18.08 27.37 1.68
N LEU A 441 -18.95 27.46 2.70
CA LEU A 441 -18.54 27.70 4.09
C LEU A 441 -17.51 26.69 4.62
N ARG A 442 -17.56 25.44 4.14
CA ARG A 442 -16.55 24.42 4.49
C ARG A 442 -15.17 24.73 3.91
N THR A 443 -15.12 25.35 2.73
CA THR A 443 -13.88 25.71 2.06
C THR A 443 -13.20 26.88 2.77
N GLN A 444 -14.00 27.88 3.17
CA GLN A 444 -13.55 29.02 3.96
C GLN A 444 -12.93 28.55 5.28
N ALA A 445 -13.65 27.73 6.05
CA ALA A 445 -13.13 27.17 7.30
C ALA A 445 -11.83 26.36 7.11
N VAL A 446 -11.73 25.53 6.06
CA VAL A 446 -10.47 24.82 5.78
C VAL A 446 -9.33 25.79 5.46
N SER A 447 -9.60 26.85 4.70
CA SER A 447 -8.60 27.86 4.33
C SER A 447 -8.08 28.63 5.53
N GLU A 448 -8.97 29.03 6.45
CA GLU A 448 -8.63 29.73 7.69
C GLU A 448 -7.71 28.86 8.56
N TRP A 449 -8.08 27.60 8.80
CA TRP A 449 -7.25 26.66 9.56
C TRP A 449 -5.93 26.31 8.87
N ALA A 450 -5.92 26.23 7.54
CA ALA A 450 -4.70 26.02 6.77
C ALA A 450 -3.74 27.22 6.87
N ALA A 451 -4.23 28.44 7.09
CA ALA A 451 -3.40 29.61 7.34
C ALA A 451 -2.69 29.56 8.70
N LEU A 452 -3.29 28.92 9.70
CA LEU A 452 -2.73 28.76 11.05
C LEU A 452 -1.63 27.68 11.14
N SER A 453 -1.53 26.81 10.14
CA SER A 453 -0.60 25.69 10.13
C SER A 453 0.53 25.92 9.14
N ARG A 454 1.79 25.75 9.58
CA ARG A 454 2.94 25.80 8.66
C ARG A 454 2.87 24.69 7.61
N ARG A 455 2.46 23.48 8.03
CA ARG A 455 2.36 22.30 7.15
C ARG A 455 0.91 21.94 6.90
N VAL A 456 0.54 21.81 5.64
CA VAL A 456 -0.81 21.49 5.19
C VAL A 456 -0.75 20.42 4.11
N LEU A 457 -1.47 19.33 4.32
CA LEU A 457 -1.44 18.17 3.44
C LEU A 457 -2.85 17.85 2.94
N PHE A 458 -3.12 18.16 1.68
CA PHE A 458 -4.38 17.78 1.04
C PHE A 458 -4.24 16.38 0.44
N LEU A 459 -5.17 15.48 0.77
CA LEU A 459 -5.24 14.15 0.21
C LEU A 459 -6.44 14.08 -0.72
N THR A 460 -6.22 13.66 -1.97
CA THR A 460 -7.32 13.45 -2.92
C THR A 460 -6.92 12.40 -3.94
N GLY A 461 -7.82 11.45 -4.21
CA GLY A 461 -7.62 10.46 -5.28
C GLY A 461 -7.94 10.99 -6.67
N THR A 462 -8.65 12.12 -6.75
CA THR A 462 -9.22 12.68 -7.98
C THR A 462 -9.16 14.22 -7.97
N PRO A 463 -7.97 14.83 -7.82
CA PRO A 463 -7.83 16.28 -7.69
C PRO A 463 -8.41 17.09 -8.87
N MET A 464 -8.56 16.48 -10.03
CA MET A 464 -8.93 17.12 -11.30
C MET A 464 -10.22 16.58 -11.91
N GLU A 465 -11.14 16.09 -11.07
CA GLU A 465 -12.30 15.30 -11.49
C GLU A 465 -13.24 16.00 -12.49
N ASN A 466 -13.26 17.35 -12.54
CA ASN A 466 -14.12 18.05 -13.48
C ASN A 466 -13.52 19.29 -14.17
N LYS A 467 -12.58 20.06 -13.59
CA LYS A 467 -12.00 21.29 -14.22
C LYS A 467 -10.61 21.66 -13.68
N VAL A 468 -9.71 22.17 -14.54
CA VAL A 468 -8.41 22.78 -14.13
C VAL A 468 -8.61 23.92 -13.11
N ARG A 469 -9.72 24.66 -13.23
CA ARG A 469 -10.11 25.70 -12.28
C ARG A 469 -10.32 25.19 -10.85
N GLU A 470 -10.90 24.00 -10.68
CA GLU A 470 -11.11 23.39 -9.35
C GLU A 470 -9.75 23.03 -8.71
N PHE A 471 -8.82 22.53 -9.52
CA PHE A 471 -7.47 22.23 -9.07
C PHE A 471 -6.72 23.50 -8.66
N ARG A 472 -6.86 24.59 -9.42
CA ARG A 472 -6.26 25.89 -9.08
C ARG A 472 -6.74 26.43 -7.73
N VAL A 473 -8.01 26.23 -7.39
CA VAL A 473 -8.55 26.58 -6.06
C VAL A 473 -7.82 25.80 -4.96
N LEU A 474 -7.65 24.48 -5.13
CA LEU A 474 -6.93 23.66 -4.15
C LEU A 474 -5.46 24.07 -4.01
N VAL A 475 -4.78 24.39 -5.11
CA VAL A 475 -3.40 24.90 -5.09
C VAL A 475 -3.35 26.25 -4.40
N GLY A 476 -4.30 27.15 -4.66
CA GLY A 476 -4.34 28.49 -4.07
C GLY A 476 -4.42 28.49 -2.55
N HIS A 477 -5.09 27.50 -1.94
CA HIS A 477 -5.10 27.35 -0.47
C HIS A 477 -3.73 26.95 0.13
N LEU A 478 -2.86 26.37 -0.69
CA LEU A 478 -1.57 25.82 -0.25
C LEU A 478 -0.42 26.76 -0.61
N ARG A 479 -0.37 27.19 -1.88
CA ARG A 479 0.67 28.03 -2.48
C ARG A 479 0.03 28.99 -3.49
N PRO A 480 -0.44 30.16 -3.03
CA PRO A 480 -1.03 31.18 -3.90
C PRO A 480 -0.13 31.54 -5.10
N GLU A 481 1.19 31.60 -4.89
CA GLU A 481 2.17 31.90 -5.93
C GLU A 481 2.12 30.90 -7.10
N VAL A 482 2.01 29.60 -6.79
CA VAL A 482 1.88 28.56 -7.82
C VAL A 482 0.51 28.63 -8.49
N ALA A 483 -0.54 29.02 -7.75
CA ALA A 483 -1.87 29.18 -8.33
C ALA A 483 -1.99 30.39 -9.27
N GLU A 484 -1.22 31.45 -9.01
CA GLU A 484 -1.12 32.63 -9.87
C GLU A 484 -0.37 32.31 -11.18
N ASP A 485 0.72 31.54 -11.10
CA ASP A 485 1.48 31.07 -12.27
C ASP A 485 0.67 30.09 -13.16
N LEU A 486 -0.39 29.47 -12.61
CA LEU A 486 -1.38 28.71 -13.35
C LEU A 486 -2.40 29.64 -14.02
N ASP A 487 -1.95 30.42 -15.00
CA ASP A 487 -2.82 31.32 -15.75
C ASP A 487 -3.70 30.52 -16.74
N LEU A 488 -5.01 30.72 -16.65
CA LEU A 488 -6.03 29.98 -17.42
C LEU A 488 -6.18 30.50 -18.85
N ALA A 489 -5.49 31.59 -19.20
CA ALA A 489 -5.52 32.22 -20.51
C ALA A 489 -4.42 31.73 -21.47
N ASP A 490 -3.47 30.91 -21.00
CA ASP A 490 -2.39 30.40 -21.83
C ASP A 490 -2.85 29.12 -22.56
N GLU A 491 -3.37 29.31 -23.77
CA GLU A 491 -3.77 28.25 -24.73
C GLU A 491 -2.64 27.24 -25.05
N ALA A 492 -1.42 27.46 -24.53
CA ALA A 492 -0.20 26.74 -24.84
C ALA A 492 0.46 26.01 -23.65
N LEU A 493 -0.21 25.86 -22.50
CA LEU A 493 0.30 25.02 -21.41
C LEU A 493 0.32 23.53 -21.81
N ASP A 494 1.39 23.12 -22.48
CA ASP A 494 1.78 21.73 -22.67
C ASP A 494 1.78 21.01 -21.31
N GLY A 495 1.29 19.77 -21.27
CA GLY A 495 1.17 18.98 -20.04
C GLY A 495 2.49 18.83 -19.28
N THR A 496 3.63 18.99 -19.96
CA THR A 496 4.96 19.06 -19.33
C THR A 496 5.16 20.33 -18.52
N ARG A 497 4.84 21.51 -19.07
CA ARG A 497 4.93 22.79 -18.35
C ARG A 497 3.97 22.85 -17.18
N PHE A 498 2.76 22.31 -17.35
CA PHE A 498 1.81 22.18 -16.24
C PHE A 498 2.40 21.32 -15.11
N ARG A 499 2.97 20.15 -15.43
CA ARG A 499 3.60 19.27 -14.43
C ARG A 499 4.76 19.96 -13.71
N GLU A 500 5.62 20.66 -14.44
CA GLU A 500 6.75 21.39 -13.85
C GLU A 500 6.27 22.50 -12.90
N ALA A 501 5.27 23.28 -13.31
CA ALA A 501 4.70 24.35 -12.49
C ALA A 501 4.09 23.83 -11.18
N VAL A 502 3.38 22.70 -11.23
CA VAL A 502 2.70 22.14 -10.04
C VAL A 502 3.59 21.21 -9.22
N ALA A 503 4.77 20.81 -9.72
CA ALA A 503 5.65 19.84 -9.05
C ALA A 503 6.00 20.18 -7.59
N PRO A 504 6.22 21.47 -7.21
CA PRO A 504 6.51 21.82 -5.81
C PRO A 504 5.33 21.57 -4.86
N VAL A 505 4.09 21.62 -5.36
CA VAL A 505 2.87 21.52 -4.55
C VAL A 505 2.14 20.19 -4.75
N TYR A 506 2.42 19.43 -5.80
CA TYR A 506 1.62 18.29 -6.22
C TYR A 506 2.45 17.05 -6.48
N LEU A 507 2.11 15.94 -5.81
CA LEU A 507 2.66 14.62 -6.08
C LEU A 507 1.53 13.65 -6.44
N ARG A 508 1.59 13.07 -7.63
CA ARG A 508 0.65 12.04 -8.13
C ARG A 508 1.40 10.82 -8.62
N ARG A 509 0.91 9.64 -8.24
CA ARG A 509 1.42 8.34 -8.67
C ARG A 509 0.27 7.40 -8.95
N ASN A 510 0.42 6.57 -9.98
CA ASN A 510 -0.56 5.56 -10.33
C ASN A 510 -0.27 4.25 -9.60
N GLN A 511 -1.31 3.45 -9.36
CA GLN A 511 -1.19 2.14 -8.73
C GLN A 511 -0.27 1.22 -9.51
N GLU A 512 -0.48 1.08 -10.81
CA GLU A 512 0.29 0.17 -11.68
C GLU A 512 1.79 0.51 -11.71
N ASP A 513 2.10 1.80 -11.59
CA ASP A 513 3.45 2.35 -11.64
C ASP A 513 4.26 2.08 -10.36
N VAL A 514 3.59 1.98 -9.21
CA VAL A 514 4.25 1.89 -7.89
C VAL A 514 3.95 0.62 -7.11
N LEU A 515 2.88 -0.09 -7.46
CA LEU A 515 2.47 -1.38 -6.90
C LEU A 515 2.54 -2.46 -7.98
N SER A 516 3.77 -2.84 -8.33
CA SER A 516 4.01 -3.93 -9.28
C SER A 516 3.44 -5.29 -8.85
N GLU A 517 3.04 -5.43 -7.59
CA GLU A 517 2.45 -6.65 -7.05
C GLU A 517 0.91 -6.71 -7.14
N LEU A 518 0.24 -5.60 -7.51
CA LEU A 518 -1.21 -5.63 -7.60
C LEU A 518 -1.62 -6.63 -8.68
N PRO A 519 -2.58 -7.52 -8.38
CA PRO A 519 -3.07 -8.43 -9.39
C PRO A 519 -3.78 -7.66 -10.50
N PRO A 520 -3.87 -8.20 -11.73
CA PRO A 520 -4.49 -7.48 -12.82
C PRO A 520 -5.96 -7.19 -12.52
N ARG A 521 -6.46 -6.15 -13.19
CA ARG A 521 -7.87 -5.81 -13.25
C ARG A 521 -8.36 -6.11 -14.66
N LEU A 522 -9.40 -6.93 -14.79
CA LEU A 522 -10.05 -7.18 -16.08
C LEU A 522 -11.41 -6.48 -16.07
N GLU A 523 -11.65 -5.60 -17.03
CA GLU A 523 -12.91 -4.89 -17.15
C GLU A 523 -13.69 -5.42 -18.36
N THR A 524 -14.90 -5.91 -18.11
CA THR A 524 -15.80 -6.47 -19.13
C THR A 524 -17.08 -5.66 -19.19
N GLN A 525 -17.47 -5.26 -20.41
CA GLN A 525 -18.77 -4.65 -20.67
C GLN A 525 -19.76 -5.75 -21.08
N GLU A 526 -20.77 -5.97 -20.26
CA GLU A 526 -21.79 -7.01 -20.42
C GLU A 526 -23.01 -6.39 -21.10
N TRP A 527 -23.01 -6.42 -22.44
CA TRP A 527 -24.08 -5.86 -23.25
C TRP A 527 -25.27 -6.83 -23.36
N VAL A 528 -26.45 -6.35 -23.00
CA VAL A 528 -27.71 -7.08 -23.16
C VAL A 528 -28.74 -6.25 -23.92
N ALA A 529 -29.66 -6.92 -24.62
CA ALA A 529 -30.77 -6.26 -25.30
C ALA A 529 -31.98 -6.10 -24.37
N LEU A 530 -32.69 -4.97 -24.48
CA LEU A 530 -33.98 -4.80 -23.81
C LEU A 530 -35.05 -5.61 -24.53
N GLU A 531 -35.78 -6.44 -23.79
CA GLU A 531 -36.76 -7.37 -24.35
C GLU A 531 -38.02 -7.44 -23.49
N GLY A 532 -39.15 -7.76 -24.14
CA GLY A 532 -40.41 -8.09 -23.45
C GLY A 532 -40.83 -7.03 -22.41
N PRO A 533 -40.99 -7.39 -21.12
CA PRO A 533 -41.35 -6.46 -20.06
C PRO A 533 -40.38 -5.27 -19.90
N THR A 534 -39.06 -5.51 -19.92
CA THR A 534 -38.06 -4.44 -19.75
C THR A 534 -38.12 -3.39 -20.86
N LEU A 535 -38.35 -3.82 -22.10
CA LEU A 535 -38.50 -2.90 -23.22
C LEU A 535 -39.75 -2.04 -23.08
N ARG A 536 -40.86 -2.60 -22.58
CA ARG A 536 -42.08 -1.82 -22.31
C ARG A 536 -41.85 -0.78 -21.22
N ALA A 537 -41.30 -1.20 -20.08
CA ALA A 537 -40.96 -0.29 -18.99
C ALA A 537 -40.01 0.83 -19.44
N TYR A 538 -39.03 0.50 -20.29
CA TYR A 538 -38.10 1.49 -20.84
C TYR A 538 -38.81 2.50 -21.75
N ARG A 539 -39.66 2.03 -22.68
CA ARG A 539 -40.43 2.91 -23.58
C ARG A 539 -41.35 3.85 -22.80
N GLU A 540 -42.04 3.34 -21.78
CA GLU A 540 -42.88 4.15 -20.90
C GLU A 540 -42.06 5.23 -20.18
N ALA A 541 -40.89 4.87 -19.65
CA ALA A 541 -39.98 5.82 -19.01
C ALA A 541 -39.49 6.92 -19.98
N VAL A 542 -39.14 6.55 -21.22
CA VAL A 542 -38.73 7.48 -22.29
C VAL A 542 -39.85 8.47 -22.63
N LEU A 543 -41.07 7.96 -22.83
CA LEU A 543 -42.25 8.80 -23.11
C LEU A 543 -42.57 9.75 -21.96
N ALA A 544 -42.43 9.29 -20.72
CA ALA A 544 -42.60 10.11 -19.53
C ALA A 544 -41.45 11.12 -19.28
N GLY A 545 -40.35 11.05 -20.07
CA GLY A 545 -39.15 11.87 -19.86
C GLY A 545 -38.43 11.57 -18.54
N ASN A 546 -38.69 10.41 -17.93
CA ASN A 546 -38.19 10.05 -16.62
C ASN A 546 -36.83 9.35 -16.72
N PHE A 547 -35.76 10.15 -16.76
CA PHE A 547 -34.39 9.67 -16.86
C PHE A 547 -34.00 8.60 -15.83
N MET A 548 -34.46 8.75 -14.58
CA MET A 548 -34.14 7.78 -13.52
C MET A 548 -34.92 6.48 -13.66
N ALA A 549 -36.14 6.51 -14.23
CA ALA A 549 -36.87 5.29 -14.57
C ALA A 549 -36.21 4.57 -15.77
N MET A 550 -35.72 5.30 -16.77
CA MET A 550 -35.00 4.71 -17.91
C MET A 550 -33.81 3.85 -17.44
N ARG A 551 -33.01 4.37 -16.49
CA ARG A 551 -31.83 3.67 -15.94
C ARG A 551 -32.16 2.40 -15.16
N ARG A 552 -33.39 2.26 -14.67
CA ARG A 552 -33.85 1.10 -13.87
C ARG A 552 -34.68 0.10 -14.67
N ALA A 553 -35.24 0.50 -15.81
CA ALA A 553 -36.17 -0.30 -16.59
C ALA A 553 -35.66 -1.70 -16.95
N ALA A 554 -34.35 -1.85 -17.13
CA ALA A 554 -33.72 -3.15 -17.41
C ALA A 554 -33.84 -4.16 -16.27
N PHE A 555 -34.21 -3.74 -15.06
CA PHE A 555 -34.43 -4.60 -13.88
C PHE A 555 -35.91 -4.94 -13.67
N ASP A 556 -36.85 -4.28 -14.35
CA ASP A 556 -38.29 -4.55 -14.27
C ASP A 556 -38.64 -5.85 -15.04
N PRO A 557 -39.43 -6.81 -14.48
CA PRO A 557 -40.29 -6.70 -13.31
C PRO A 557 -39.68 -7.29 -12.04
N GLY A 558 -38.35 -7.31 -11.94
CA GLY A 558 -37.63 -7.86 -10.80
C GLY A 558 -37.48 -9.38 -10.81
N THR A 559 -37.61 -10.02 -11.99
CA THR A 559 -37.45 -11.47 -12.15
C THR A 559 -36.36 -11.80 -13.15
N VAL A 560 -35.63 -12.90 -12.90
CA VAL A 560 -34.53 -13.37 -13.77
C VAL A 560 -35.02 -13.70 -15.19
N LYS A 561 -36.21 -14.30 -15.31
CA LYS A 561 -36.82 -14.59 -16.61
C LYS A 561 -37.18 -13.31 -17.38
N GLY A 562 -37.70 -12.30 -16.69
CA GLY A 562 -38.20 -11.06 -17.28
C GLY A 562 -37.16 -9.96 -17.50
N SER A 563 -36.01 -10.01 -16.81
CA SER A 563 -34.95 -9.00 -16.87
C SER A 563 -33.63 -9.60 -17.41
N PRO A 564 -33.10 -9.08 -18.53
CA PRO A 564 -31.85 -9.56 -19.10
C PRO A 564 -30.64 -9.19 -18.25
N LYS A 565 -30.66 -8.03 -17.57
CA LYS A 565 -29.60 -7.65 -16.63
C LYS A 565 -29.59 -8.54 -15.38
N LEU A 566 -30.75 -8.87 -14.79
CA LEU A 566 -30.79 -9.80 -13.66
C LEU A 566 -30.31 -11.20 -14.05
N ARG A 567 -30.69 -11.67 -15.25
CA ARG A 567 -30.20 -12.94 -15.79
C ARG A 567 -28.68 -12.97 -15.88
N ARG A 568 -28.10 -11.97 -16.54
CA ARG A 568 -26.64 -11.88 -16.70
C ARG A 568 -25.93 -11.72 -15.36
N LEU A 569 -26.50 -10.97 -14.42
CA LEU A 569 -25.98 -10.84 -13.06
C LEU A 569 -25.92 -12.20 -12.34
N VAL A 570 -26.99 -12.99 -12.39
CA VAL A 570 -27.04 -14.31 -11.77
C VAL A 570 -26.04 -15.28 -12.41
N GLU A 571 -25.87 -15.24 -13.73
CA GLU A 571 -24.83 -16.01 -14.44
C GLU A 571 -23.43 -15.70 -13.92
N ILE A 572 -23.07 -14.41 -13.84
CA ILE A 572 -21.75 -13.97 -13.35
C ILE A 572 -21.55 -14.39 -11.88
N VAL A 573 -22.59 -14.25 -11.04
CA VAL A 573 -22.51 -14.70 -9.64
C VAL A 573 -22.34 -16.22 -9.55
N SER A 574 -23.01 -16.99 -10.41
CA SER A 574 -22.88 -18.46 -10.49
C SER A 574 -21.45 -18.88 -10.91
N GLU A 575 -20.90 -18.25 -11.94
CA GLU A 575 -19.52 -18.47 -12.40
C GLU A 575 -18.51 -18.15 -11.29
N ALA A 576 -18.68 -17.01 -10.61
CA ALA A 576 -17.85 -16.63 -9.47
C ALA A 576 -17.98 -17.62 -8.30
N ALA A 577 -19.19 -18.10 -8.03
CA ALA A 577 -19.46 -19.06 -6.96
C ALA A 577 -18.81 -20.42 -7.22
N ALA A 578 -18.81 -20.90 -8.47
CA ALA A 578 -18.12 -22.12 -8.88
C ALA A 578 -16.60 -22.04 -8.61
N GLY A 579 -16.01 -20.85 -8.75
CA GLY A 579 -14.62 -20.57 -8.38
C GLY A 579 -14.40 -20.24 -6.90
N GLY A 580 -15.43 -20.30 -6.05
CA GLY A 580 -15.35 -19.92 -4.63
C GLY A 580 -15.04 -18.45 -4.38
N ARG A 581 -15.28 -17.58 -5.38
CA ARG A 581 -14.97 -16.14 -5.33
C ARG A 581 -16.10 -15.36 -4.65
N LYS A 582 -15.72 -14.23 -4.06
CA LYS A 582 -16.65 -13.28 -3.48
C LYS A 582 -16.91 -12.12 -4.43
N VAL A 583 -18.18 -11.72 -4.52
CA VAL A 583 -18.72 -10.73 -5.44
C VAL A 583 -19.22 -9.51 -4.67
N VAL A 584 -19.07 -8.32 -5.25
CA VAL A 584 -19.77 -7.11 -4.78
C VAL A 584 -20.62 -6.59 -5.92
N VAL A 585 -21.91 -6.37 -5.64
CA VAL A 585 -22.83 -5.75 -6.59
C VAL A 585 -23.08 -4.32 -6.13
N PHE A 586 -22.75 -3.37 -7.02
CA PHE A 586 -23.01 -1.96 -6.81
C PHE A 586 -24.18 -1.48 -7.66
N SER A 587 -25.07 -0.70 -7.04
CA SER A 587 -26.09 0.08 -7.73
C SER A 587 -26.28 1.43 -7.02
N TYR A 588 -26.72 2.44 -7.75
CA TYR A 588 -27.17 3.72 -7.21
C TYR A 588 -28.58 3.60 -6.58
N PHE A 589 -29.40 2.67 -7.09
CA PHE A 589 -30.84 2.61 -6.87
C PHE A 589 -31.22 1.58 -5.80
N ARG A 590 -31.97 2.00 -4.78
CA ARG A 590 -32.35 1.14 -3.63
C ARG A 590 -33.26 -0.02 -4.02
N ASP A 591 -34.24 0.24 -4.87
CA ASP A 591 -35.17 -0.76 -5.43
C ASP A 591 -34.45 -1.83 -6.24
N VAL A 592 -33.40 -1.46 -6.99
CA VAL A 592 -32.55 -2.43 -7.70
C VAL A 592 -31.77 -3.29 -6.70
N LEU A 593 -31.21 -2.71 -5.64
CA LEU A 593 -30.48 -3.47 -4.61
C LEU A 593 -31.40 -4.45 -3.87
N GLU A 594 -32.62 -4.04 -3.52
CA GLU A 594 -33.64 -4.90 -2.91
C GLU A 594 -33.99 -6.08 -3.83
N THR A 595 -34.24 -5.79 -5.10
CA THR A 595 -34.51 -6.80 -6.13
C THR A 595 -33.36 -7.81 -6.25
N VAL A 596 -32.12 -7.34 -6.37
CA VAL A 596 -30.94 -8.22 -6.46
C VAL A 596 -30.77 -9.05 -5.20
N THR A 597 -30.98 -8.46 -4.02
CA THR A 597 -30.89 -9.16 -2.73
C THR A 597 -31.93 -10.27 -2.65
N GLN A 598 -33.17 -10.00 -3.05
CA GLN A 598 -34.25 -10.98 -3.07
C GLN A 598 -33.97 -12.12 -4.04
N VAL A 599 -33.59 -11.81 -5.29
CA VAL A 599 -33.27 -12.81 -6.33
C VAL A 599 -32.16 -13.75 -5.88
N LEU A 600 -31.07 -13.21 -5.33
CA LEU A 600 -29.92 -14.00 -4.91
C LEU A 600 -30.13 -14.73 -3.57
N GLY A 601 -30.87 -14.14 -2.64
CA GLY A 601 -31.00 -14.63 -1.27
C GLY A 601 -32.18 -15.58 -1.03
N SER A 602 -33.34 -15.28 -1.63
CA SER A 602 -34.61 -15.98 -1.31
C SER A 602 -35.46 -16.33 -2.53
N GLY A 603 -35.02 -15.98 -3.75
CA GLY A 603 -35.70 -16.28 -5.00
C GLY A 603 -35.57 -17.74 -5.46
N SER A 604 -36.43 -18.12 -6.41
CA SER A 604 -36.34 -19.40 -7.15
C SER A 604 -35.01 -19.56 -7.90
N ASP A 605 -34.43 -18.43 -8.32
CA ASP A 605 -33.20 -18.36 -9.11
C ASP A 605 -31.95 -18.15 -8.23
N ARG A 606 -32.03 -18.46 -6.93
CA ARG A 606 -30.90 -18.34 -6.01
C ARG A 606 -29.72 -19.20 -6.48
N VAL A 607 -28.50 -18.71 -6.28
CA VAL A 607 -27.29 -19.47 -6.54
C VAL A 607 -26.95 -20.33 -5.31
N PRO A 608 -26.96 -21.68 -5.42
CA PRO A 608 -26.72 -22.55 -4.28
C PRO A 608 -25.36 -22.29 -3.61
N GLY A 609 -25.34 -22.27 -2.27
CA GLY A 609 -24.11 -22.15 -1.48
C GLY A 609 -23.52 -20.74 -1.38
N VAL A 610 -24.17 -19.72 -1.97
CA VAL A 610 -23.73 -18.32 -1.87
C VAL A 610 -24.31 -17.65 -0.64
N HIS A 611 -23.45 -17.04 0.18
CA HIS A 611 -23.88 -16.20 1.29
C HIS A 611 -24.14 -14.76 0.84
N VAL A 612 -25.38 -14.28 0.93
CA VAL A 612 -25.76 -12.91 0.52
C VAL A 612 -25.81 -11.98 1.73
N VAL A 613 -25.13 -10.84 1.63
CA VAL A 613 -25.11 -9.77 2.63
C VAL A 613 -25.57 -8.48 1.95
N GLY A 614 -26.59 -7.80 2.49
CA GLY A 614 -27.13 -6.59 1.89
C GLY A 614 -28.65 -6.41 2.11
N PRO A 615 -29.22 -5.29 1.63
CA PRO A 615 -28.53 -4.21 0.94
C PRO A 615 -27.83 -3.24 1.92
N LEU A 616 -26.57 -2.90 1.66
CA LEU A 616 -25.86 -1.83 2.39
C LEU A 616 -26.22 -0.48 1.77
N THR A 617 -27.07 0.28 2.43
CA THR A 617 -27.54 1.60 1.97
C THR A 617 -27.00 2.74 2.83
N GLY A 618 -27.26 3.98 2.40
CA GLY A 618 -26.91 5.18 3.17
C GLY A 618 -27.53 5.25 4.58
N ASP A 619 -28.66 4.57 4.80
CA ASP A 619 -29.39 4.62 6.08
C ASP A 619 -28.77 3.70 7.14
N VAL A 620 -27.89 2.78 6.74
CA VAL A 620 -27.20 1.89 7.67
C VAL A 620 -26.19 2.72 8.50
N PRO A 621 -26.27 2.69 9.84
CA PRO A 621 -25.31 3.40 10.70
C PRO A 621 -23.86 2.92 10.48
N PRO A 622 -22.83 3.75 10.75
CA PRO A 622 -21.44 3.39 10.49
C PRO A 622 -20.97 2.06 11.10
N MET A 623 -21.40 1.73 12.34
CA MET A 623 -21.10 0.44 12.96
C MET A 623 -21.75 -0.73 12.22
N GLY A 624 -23.03 -0.61 11.85
CA GLY A 624 -23.73 -1.65 11.08
C GLY A 624 -23.11 -1.88 9.71
N ARG A 625 -22.62 -0.83 9.04
CA ARG A 625 -21.89 -0.98 7.76
C ARG A 625 -20.63 -1.84 7.93
N GLN A 626 -19.88 -1.63 9.01
CA GLN A 626 -18.70 -2.42 9.31
C GLN A 626 -19.05 -3.89 9.58
N GLU A 627 -20.08 -4.15 10.38
CA GLU A 627 -20.53 -5.51 10.71
C GLU A 627 -20.93 -6.30 9.45
N MET A 628 -21.61 -5.65 8.50
CA MET A 628 -21.95 -6.27 7.20
C MET A 628 -20.69 -6.64 6.40
N VAL A 629 -19.72 -5.74 6.32
CA VAL A 629 -18.45 -5.98 5.61
C VAL A 629 -17.63 -7.08 6.29
N ASP A 630 -17.62 -7.10 7.62
CA ASP A 630 -16.94 -8.12 8.42
C ASP A 630 -17.60 -9.49 8.21
N GLY A 631 -18.93 -9.56 8.21
CA GLY A 631 -19.70 -10.76 7.90
C GLY A 631 -19.41 -11.29 6.48
N PHE A 632 -19.42 -10.40 5.49
CA PHE A 632 -19.04 -10.73 4.11
C PHE A 632 -17.58 -11.25 4.03
N THR A 633 -16.66 -10.61 4.74
CA THR A 633 -15.24 -11.00 4.78
C THR A 633 -15.04 -12.35 5.46
N ALA A 634 -15.76 -12.61 6.55
CA ALA A 634 -15.68 -13.84 7.36
C ALA A 634 -16.42 -15.04 6.74
N ALA A 635 -17.35 -14.81 5.80
CA ALA A 635 -18.09 -15.86 5.13
C ALA A 635 -17.14 -16.93 4.53
N LYS A 636 -17.42 -18.21 4.82
CA LYS A 636 -16.69 -19.35 4.27
C LYS A 636 -17.27 -19.69 2.90
N GLY A 637 -16.44 -19.70 1.87
CA GLY A 637 -16.88 -19.94 0.49
C GLY A 637 -17.38 -18.68 -0.23
N PRO A 638 -18.17 -18.84 -1.30
CA PRO A 638 -18.62 -17.72 -2.11
C PRO A 638 -19.66 -16.86 -1.36
N ALA A 639 -19.54 -15.56 -1.53
CA ALA A 639 -20.42 -14.59 -0.89
C ALA A 639 -20.68 -13.40 -1.82
N VAL A 640 -21.83 -12.75 -1.66
CA VAL A 640 -22.21 -11.55 -2.40
C VAL A 640 -22.50 -10.44 -1.41
N LEU A 641 -21.85 -9.29 -1.57
CA LEU A 641 -22.23 -8.05 -0.89
C LEU A 641 -23.02 -7.18 -1.86
N VAL A 642 -24.27 -6.88 -1.54
CA VAL A 642 -25.11 -5.94 -2.31
C VAL A 642 -25.03 -4.58 -1.64
N SER A 643 -24.54 -3.57 -2.34
CA SER A 643 -24.24 -2.26 -1.74
C SER A 643 -24.59 -1.10 -2.66
N GLN A 644 -25.11 -0.02 -2.06
CA GLN A 644 -25.27 1.24 -2.77
C GLN A 644 -23.89 1.80 -3.07
N ILE A 645 -23.63 2.20 -4.32
CA ILE A 645 -22.28 2.59 -4.74
C ILE A 645 -21.72 3.79 -3.95
N GLN A 646 -22.59 4.72 -3.54
CA GLN A 646 -22.20 5.87 -2.71
C GLN A 646 -21.90 5.48 -1.25
N ALA A 647 -22.57 4.46 -0.73
CA ALA A 647 -22.38 4.01 0.65
C ALA A 647 -21.21 3.01 0.79
N GLY A 648 -21.04 2.14 -0.21
CA GLY A 648 -19.98 1.15 -0.31
C GLY A 648 -18.67 1.68 -0.90
N GLY A 649 -18.72 2.73 -1.72
CA GLY A 649 -17.56 3.31 -2.40
C GLY A 649 -16.64 4.15 -1.51
N VAL A 650 -17.09 4.52 -0.30
CA VAL A 650 -16.35 5.40 0.62
C VAL A 650 -16.09 4.71 1.96
N GLY A 651 -14.82 4.67 2.38
CA GLY A 651 -14.44 4.34 3.76
C GLY A 651 -14.53 2.87 4.19
N LEU A 652 -15.01 1.95 3.35
CA LEU A 652 -15.11 0.53 3.67
C LEU A 652 -13.98 -0.29 3.03
N ASN A 653 -13.54 -1.36 3.71
CA ASN A 653 -12.55 -2.29 3.21
C ASN A 653 -13.22 -3.54 2.61
N ILE A 654 -13.33 -3.61 1.28
CA ILE A 654 -14.05 -4.68 0.57
C ILE A 654 -13.08 -5.57 -0.23
N GLN A 655 -11.80 -5.63 0.19
CA GLN A 655 -10.73 -6.41 -0.45
C GLN A 655 -10.99 -7.92 -0.51
N ALA A 656 -11.93 -8.43 0.31
CA ALA A 656 -12.33 -9.83 0.25
C ALA A 656 -12.99 -10.20 -1.11
N ALA A 657 -13.56 -9.22 -1.81
CA ALA A 657 -14.14 -9.40 -3.12
C ALA A 657 -13.07 -9.46 -4.21
N SER A 658 -13.28 -10.33 -5.20
CA SER A 658 -12.45 -10.42 -6.41
C SER A 658 -13.27 -10.30 -7.69
N VAL A 659 -14.58 -10.10 -7.57
CA VAL A 659 -15.50 -9.83 -8.67
C VAL A 659 -16.35 -8.62 -8.27
N VAL A 660 -16.47 -7.64 -9.17
CA VAL A 660 -17.28 -6.43 -8.97
C VAL A 660 -18.29 -6.36 -10.10
N ILE A 661 -19.57 -6.20 -9.77
CA ILE A 661 -20.64 -6.00 -10.75
C ILE A 661 -21.18 -4.58 -10.54
N ILE A 662 -21.10 -3.76 -11.59
CA ILE A 662 -21.76 -2.46 -11.67
C ILE A 662 -23.09 -2.67 -12.40
N ALA A 663 -24.20 -2.53 -11.67
CA ALA A 663 -25.54 -2.84 -12.17
C ALA A 663 -26.02 -1.85 -13.24
N GLU A 664 -25.54 -0.61 -13.19
CA GLU A 664 -25.83 0.44 -14.18
C GLU A 664 -24.71 1.48 -14.24
N PRO A 665 -24.48 2.14 -15.40
CA PRO A 665 -23.42 3.12 -15.54
C PRO A 665 -23.69 4.35 -14.67
N GLN A 666 -22.64 4.88 -14.04
CA GLN A 666 -22.73 6.07 -13.19
C GLN A 666 -22.45 7.36 -13.97
N LEU A 667 -23.11 8.45 -13.60
CA LEU A 667 -22.92 9.75 -14.24
C LEU A 667 -21.57 10.39 -13.92
N THR A 668 -20.94 9.95 -12.83
CA THR A 668 -19.62 10.41 -12.39
C THR A 668 -18.67 9.21 -12.42
N PRO A 669 -17.74 9.13 -13.40
CA PRO A 669 -16.86 7.97 -13.56
C PRO A 669 -15.99 7.66 -12.35
N SER A 670 -15.62 8.68 -11.58
CA SER A 670 -14.79 8.50 -10.40
C SER A 670 -15.48 7.73 -9.28
N ILE A 671 -16.81 7.74 -9.21
CA ILE A 671 -17.56 6.96 -8.21
C ILE A 671 -17.37 5.45 -8.48
N GLU A 672 -17.38 5.03 -9.75
CA GLU A 672 -17.09 3.65 -10.11
C GLU A 672 -15.65 3.29 -9.78
N GLU A 673 -14.69 4.15 -10.16
CA GLU A 673 -13.27 3.92 -9.87
C GLU A 673 -13.02 3.85 -8.35
N GLN A 674 -13.65 4.73 -7.57
CA GLN A 674 -13.60 4.72 -6.12
C GLN A 674 -14.13 3.41 -5.53
N ALA A 675 -15.23 2.89 -6.07
CA ALA A 675 -15.84 1.65 -5.63
C ALA A 675 -15.00 0.42 -6.01
N ILE A 676 -14.50 0.37 -7.25
CA ILE A 676 -13.60 -0.68 -7.75
C ILE A 676 -12.32 -0.71 -6.92
N ALA A 677 -11.73 0.45 -6.63
CA ALA A 677 -10.54 0.60 -5.80
C ALA A 677 -10.76 0.15 -4.33
N ARG A 678 -11.99 -0.13 -3.87
CA ARG A 678 -12.21 -0.79 -2.56
C ARG A 678 -11.93 -2.28 -2.60
N ALA A 679 -12.11 -2.93 -3.76
CA ALA A 679 -11.75 -4.32 -3.99
C ALA A 679 -10.33 -4.47 -4.57
N HIS A 680 -9.96 -3.61 -5.53
CA HIS A 680 -8.66 -3.59 -6.19
C HIS A 680 -7.74 -2.55 -5.53
N ARG A 681 -7.09 -2.95 -4.43
CA ARG A 681 -6.18 -2.10 -3.65
C ARG A 681 -5.15 -2.93 -2.90
N MET A 682 -4.10 -2.29 -2.41
CA MET A 682 -2.98 -2.94 -1.72
C MET A 682 -3.42 -3.95 -0.65
N GLY A 683 -3.08 -5.22 -0.85
CA GLY A 683 -3.52 -6.34 -0.01
C GLY A 683 -4.50 -7.26 -0.73
N GLN A 684 -5.04 -6.84 -1.87
CA GLN A 684 -5.68 -7.75 -2.81
C GLN A 684 -4.64 -8.72 -3.37
N VAL A 685 -5.00 -10.01 -3.38
CA VAL A 685 -4.13 -11.12 -3.79
C VAL A 685 -4.67 -11.85 -5.02
N ARG A 686 -5.91 -11.58 -5.43
CA ARG A 686 -6.57 -12.18 -6.60
C ARG A 686 -6.83 -11.13 -7.66
N ARG A 687 -6.83 -11.58 -8.92
CA ARG A 687 -7.31 -10.77 -10.06
C ARG A 687 -8.72 -10.26 -9.75
N VAL A 688 -8.95 -8.99 -10.04
CA VAL A 688 -10.27 -8.37 -9.86
C VAL A 688 -10.95 -8.30 -11.23
N ASP A 689 -12.05 -9.01 -11.37
CA ASP A 689 -12.87 -8.97 -12.59
C ASP A 689 -14.04 -7.99 -12.35
N VAL A 690 -14.12 -6.95 -13.17
CA VAL A 690 -15.14 -5.90 -13.11
C VAL A 690 -16.10 -6.07 -14.27
N HIS A 691 -17.36 -6.32 -13.99
CA HIS A 691 -18.43 -6.46 -14.98
C HIS A 691 -19.35 -5.24 -14.91
N ARG A 692 -19.58 -4.58 -16.05
CA ARG A 692 -20.56 -3.50 -16.17
C ARG A 692 -21.75 -3.97 -16.97
N LEU A 693 -22.92 -4.02 -16.34
CA LEU A 693 -24.15 -4.44 -16.99
C LEU A 693 -24.74 -3.28 -17.79
N LEU A 694 -24.85 -3.45 -19.10
CA LEU A 694 -25.21 -2.38 -20.03
C LEU A 694 -26.32 -2.83 -20.96
N CYS A 695 -27.27 -1.94 -21.24
CA CYS A 695 -28.28 -2.17 -22.27
C CYS A 695 -27.92 -1.46 -23.58
N GLY A 696 -27.86 -2.20 -24.68
CA GLY A 696 -27.75 -1.61 -26.02
C GLY A 696 -29.02 -0.85 -26.38
N ASP A 697 -28.91 0.14 -27.27
CA ASP A 697 -30.04 0.97 -27.72
C ASP A 697 -30.84 1.54 -26.55
N SER A 698 -30.14 2.06 -25.54
CA SER A 698 -30.74 2.55 -24.29
C SER A 698 -29.96 3.72 -23.69
N VAL A 699 -30.51 4.25 -22.59
CA VAL A 699 -29.91 5.30 -21.77
C VAL A 699 -28.49 4.93 -21.31
N ASP A 700 -28.20 3.65 -21.10
CA ASP A 700 -26.88 3.20 -20.66
C ASP A 700 -25.82 3.50 -21.71
N GLN A 701 -26.09 3.14 -22.97
CA GLN A 701 -25.20 3.41 -24.09
C GLN A 701 -24.95 4.91 -24.24
N ARG A 702 -26.00 5.72 -24.13
CA ARG A 702 -25.90 7.19 -24.22
C ARG A 702 -25.07 7.79 -23.11
N VAL A 703 -25.22 7.30 -21.87
CA VAL A 703 -24.39 7.72 -20.75
C VAL A 703 -22.93 7.38 -21.03
N LEU A 704 -22.62 6.18 -21.55
CA LEU A 704 -21.25 5.80 -21.88
C LEU A 704 -20.63 6.64 -22.99
N GLU A 705 -21.35 6.89 -24.09
CA GLU A 705 -20.89 7.76 -25.19
C GLU A 705 -20.49 9.14 -24.65
N LEU A 706 -21.34 9.74 -23.81
CA LEU A 706 -21.07 11.05 -23.20
C LEU A 706 -19.90 11.05 -22.20
N LEU A 707 -19.65 9.92 -21.53
CA LEU A 707 -18.52 9.79 -20.61
C LEU A 707 -17.21 9.48 -21.31
N ALA A 708 -17.26 8.81 -22.46
CA ALA A 708 -16.09 8.55 -23.30
C ALA A 708 -15.52 9.88 -23.82
N ASP A 709 -16.37 10.76 -24.36
CA ASP A 709 -15.98 12.11 -24.81
C ASP A 709 -15.28 12.91 -23.70
N LYS A 710 -15.68 12.71 -22.43
CA LYS A 710 -15.05 13.36 -21.26
C LYS A 710 -13.73 12.73 -20.84
N ARG A 711 -13.61 11.40 -20.93
CA ARG A 711 -12.39 10.67 -20.54
C ARG A 711 -11.27 10.88 -21.55
N GLU A 712 -11.56 10.91 -22.84
CA GLU A 712 -10.57 11.10 -23.91
C GLU A 712 -9.89 12.47 -23.79
N ALA A 713 -10.68 13.54 -23.63
CA ALA A 713 -10.16 14.89 -23.40
C ALA A 713 -9.29 15.01 -22.12
N PHE A 714 -9.53 14.16 -21.11
CA PHE A 714 -8.79 14.18 -19.84
C PHE A 714 -7.50 13.35 -19.88
N ASP A 715 -7.57 12.12 -20.37
CA ASP A 715 -6.42 11.23 -20.47
C ASP A 715 -5.38 11.77 -21.45
N GLU A 716 -5.81 12.47 -22.51
CA GLU A 716 -4.94 13.17 -23.45
C GLU A 716 -4.13 14.29 -22.77
N TYR A 717 -4.78 15.12 -21.92
CA TYR A 717 -4.09 16.14 -21.13
C TYR A 717 -3.12 15.55 -20.09
N ALA A 718 -3.45 14.37 -19.53
CA ALA A 718 -2.72 13.80 -18.39
C ALA A 718 -1.59 12.83 -18.77
N ARG A 719 -1.64 12.13 -19.92
CA ARG A 719 -0.75 10.98 -20.19
C ARG A 719 0.31 11.16 -21.27
N ARG A 720 0.05 11.79 -22.43
CA ARG A 720 1.01 11.76 -23.55
C ARG A 720 0.96 13.02 -24.43
N SER A 721 2.11 13.71 -24.50
CA SER A 721 2.45 14.65 -25.58
C SER A 721 2.38 13.96 -26.94
N ASP A 722 2.18 14.77 -27.98
CA ASP A 722 2.11 14.44 -29.41
C ASP A 722 0.70 14.13 -29.93
N MET A 723 -0.15 15.15 -30.01
CA MET A 723 -0.79 15.60 -31.26
C MET A 723 -1.67 16.83 -30.97
N ALA A 724 -1.56 17.85 -31.83
CA ALA A 724 -2.24 19.12 -31.67
C ALA A 724 -3.74 19.01 -31.97
N LYS A 725 -4.52 19.81 -31.23
CA LYS A 725 -5.95 20.20 -31.43
C LYS A 725 -6.99 19.40 -30.65
N ALA A 726 -6.99 19.51 -29.33
CA ALA A 726 -8.21 19.42 -28.55
C ALA A 726 -8.32 20.66 -27.64
N THR A 727 -9.32 21.50 -27.92
CA THR A 727 -9.59 22.75 -27.21
C THR A 727 -10.07 22.44 -25.77
N PRO A 728 -9.40 22.92 -24.71
CA PRO A 728 -9.87 22.73 -23.33
C PRO A 728 -11.21 23.43 -23.05
N ASP A 729 -11.50 24.49 -23.80
CA ASP A 729 -12.70 25.33 -23.63
C ASP A 729 -13.96 24.81 -24.35
N ALA A 730 -13.85 23.72 -25.12
CA ALA A 730 -15.02 23.12 -25.78
C ALA A 730 -15.83 22.19 -24.87
N VAL A 731 -15.40 21.95 -23.62
CA VAL A 731 -16.18 21.21 -22.62
C VAL A 731 -16.86 22.18 -21.64
N ASP A 732 -17.49 23.23 -22.17
CA ASP A 732 -18.63 23.83 -21.48
C ASP A 732 -19.82 22.87 -21.61
N THR A 733 -19.87 21.87 -20.73
CA THR A 733 -21.07 21.04 -20.55
C THR A 733 -21.68 21.43 -19.22
N GLY A 734 -22.86 22.06 -19.26
CA GLY A 734 -23.53 22.55 -18.06
C GLY A 734 -23.88 21.46 -17.06
N SER A 735 -24.51 21.91 -15.97
CA SER A 735 -24.89 21.09 -14.81
C SER A 735 -25.43 19.70 -15.18
N GLU A 736 -25.28 18.71 -14.31
CA GLU A 736 -25.84 17.35 -14.46
C GLU A 736 -27.30 17.34 -14.96
N THR A 737 -28.06 18.38 -14.62
CA THR A 737 -29.40 18.68 -15.13
C THR A 737 -29.49 18.83 -16.65
N GLU A 738 -28.54 19.52 -17.29
CA GLU A 738 -28.46 19.71 -18.73
C GLU A 738 -28.10 18.41 -19.46
N LEU A 739 -27.15 17.65 -18.91
CA LEU A 739 -26.79 16.32 -19.39
C LEU A 739 -28.02 15.41 -19.44
N ARG A 740 -28.77 15.36 -18.33
CA ARG A 740 -30.03 14.61 -18.23
C ARG A 740 -31.02 15.03 -19.31
N ARG A 741 -31.24 16.34 -19.52
CA ARG A 741 -32.14 16.84 -20.57
C ARG A 741 -31.72 16.40 -21.97
N ARG A 742 -30.42 16.49 -22.30
CA ARG A 742 -29.88 16.07 -23.61
C ARG A 742 -30.11 14.59 -23.87
N ILE A 743 -29.87 13.73 -22.87
CA ILE A 743 -30.09 12.29 -23.00
C ILE A 743 -31.58 11.97 -23.21
N VAL A 744 -32.46 12.55 -22.40
CA VAL A 744 -33.92 12.34 -22.52
C VAL A 744 -34.41 12.74 -23.92
N ALA A 745 -34.00 13.91 -24.41
CA ALA A 745 -34.40 14.38 -25.74
C ALA A 745 -33.89 13.46 -26.86
N ALA A 746 -32.66 12.96 -26.75
CA ALA A 746 -32.07 12.02 -27.70
C ALA A 746 -32.84 10.69 -27.73
N GLU A 747 -33.17 10.13 -26.56
CA GLU A 747 -33.91 8.87 -26.47
C GLU A 747 -35.36 9.00 -26.98
N GLN A 748 -36.03 10.11 -26.71
CA GLN A 748 -37.35 10.39 -27.26
C GLN A 748 -37.32 10.53 -28.79
N LYS A 749 -36.29 11.18 -29.34
CA LYS A 749 -36.10 11.29 -30.79
C LYS A 749 -35.88 9.92 -31.42
N ARG A 750 -35.04 9.07 -30.79
CA ARG A 750 -34.78 7.70 -31.24
C ARG A 750 -36.05 6.85 -31.26
N LEU A 751 -36.85 6.92 -30.19
CA LEU A 751 -38.10 6.17 -30.08
C LEU A 751 -39.17 6.64 -31.08
N LYS A 752 -39.15 7.91 -31.51
CA LYS A 752 -40.03 8.41 -32.59
C LYS A 752 -39.58 7.97 -33.99
N ALA A 753 -38.31 7.64 -34.16
CA ALA A 753 -37.73 7.25 -35.45
C ALA A 753 -37.76 5.73 -35.70
N ALA A 754 -37.93 4.94 -34.63
CA ALA A 754 -38.12 3.49 -34.64
C ALA A 754 -39.61 3.14 -34.60
#